data_AF-A0A7C7J0D0-F1
#
_entry.id   AF-A0A7C7J0D0-F1
#
_cell.length_a   1.000
_cell.length_b   1.000
_cell.length_c   1.000
_cell.angle_alpha   90.00
_cell.angle_beta   90.00
_cell.angle_gamma   90.00
#
_symmetry.space_group_name_H-M   'P 1'
#
loop_
_entity.id
_entity.type
_entity.pdbx_description
1 polymer ?
#
loop_
_entity_poly.entity_id
_entity_poly.type
_entity_poly.pdbx_seq_one_letter_code
_entity_poly.pdbx_strand_id
1 'polypeptide(L)'
;MNKHTSIRESEGVALILVIILMLAIGAALTIVALQGQRVTQTTNFTVNQLGAEEAAKGGIDIAVEQFWGNFWETIGNTTGNLASYRDYLDDLIAPPPEGDESAPVSLSNGPSAISYDNPIILAGVSRVTGLSVTRRDDATGSDLTFRAVGSSQQRSRTLVQTVRIGGAPFSGFDFAILANNITCILCHTEIDSVERFNNTDSDNYNTYDRVKIAALESLMVRTGSGSWGAETNVAGTTYTRGQIYDNHQSELSPAQVEATTFDSYPFADPKGTIEENSSGNMFSPTSLVAGAEDAEGNLEQLANLYMNYPTDSADMTDGDLPNSFPPPFPDDNGNRFVDDSEFAPFMSGASGSVTGGVIVGVPPGQTYSGNALPTSSTGDVLDAGNYTGNVILVGTEDNPIILNGEIAIDGDLMISGVVQGTGELQVRGNTYVMGDVTYADADGEYGQFSNNPEDQNLLGISSGGSIMIGDYNTVRALPYDDHKNRRGRSTARDGFYWDRFRRDLHIDYQNRHASARDRQRDTQEFGYFDDVVDDGGIAYMNGDDDANPVSSFTSGQLMLFNRLEHAKAADDPDYTPRYYQLRETAPIWEYLGDEQHTDWYDNPELEEIAGGDLDGAAIHDLSPSAGWISEDQLREMWYTDELSRTGGRPFQLDGLLYTNNAIFAEVHSKEFHNSDTNGEMIIRGGIVAADLGMLIPGKDLASSRAALTMLYDPRVSNFMSIEDTSAVVLTRRVFRYES
;
A
#
# COMPACT_ATOMS: atom_id res chain seq x y z
N MET A 1 62.35 68.17 74.92
CA MET A 1 62.01 68.80 73.63
C MET A 1 61.59 67.77 72.56
N ASN A 2 60.85 66.70 72.93
CA ASN A 2 60.54 65.55 72.04
C ASN A 2 59.10 65.00 72.19
N LYS A 3 58.12 65.82 72.62
CA LYS A 3 56.73 65.38 72.82
C LYS A 3 55.70 66.08 71.91
N HIS A 4 56.14 67.01 71.07
CA HIS A 4 55.26 67.77 70.17
C HIS A 4 55.30 67.29 68.70
N THR A 5 56.20 66.37 68.35
CA THR A 5 56.32 65.80 66.99
C THR A 5 55.47 64.54 66.77
N SER A 6 55.15 63.75 67.81
CA SER A 6 54.42 62.48 67.61
C SER A 6 52.89 62.62 67.47
N ILE A 7 52.29 63.75 67.87
CA ILE A 7 50.84 63.98 67.74
C ILE A 7 50.49 64.46 66.31
N ARG A 8 51.40 65.19 65.65
CA ARG A 8 51.23 65.60 64.24
C ARG A 8 51.40 64.45 63.25
N GLU A 9 52.21 63.44 63.58
CA GLU A 9 52.35 62.24 62.74
C GLU A 9 51.12 61.31 62.82
N SER A 10 50.46 61.19 63.98
CA SER A 10 49.23 60.39 64.12
C SER A 10 48.00 61.01 63.47
N GLU A 11 47.88 62.35 63.45
CA GLU A 11 46.76 63.05 62.79
C GLU A 11 46.88 63.01 61.25
N GLY A 12 48.12 63.07 60.71
CA GLY A 12 48.37 62.94 59.27
C GLY A 12 48.07 61.54 58.73
N VAL A 13 48.45 60.49 59.47
CA VAL A 13 48.17 59.10 59.10
C VAL A 13 46.68 58.77 59.17
N ALA A 14 45.97 59.29 60.19
CA ALA A 14 44.51 59.11 60.30
C ALA A 14 43.75 59.77 59.13
N LEU A 15 44.15 60.98 58.72
CA LEU A 15 43.55 61.68 57.57
C LEU A 15 43.80 60.91 56.25
N ILE A 16 45.01 60.39 56.05
CA ILE A 16 45.35 59.58 54.87
C ILE A 16 44.53 58.29 54.85
N LEU A 17 44.39 57.60 55.98
CA LEU A 17 43.56 56.38 56.07
C LEU A 17 42.09 56.66 55.80
N VAL A 18 41.54 57.78 56.27
CA VAL A 18 40.17 58.19 55.98
C VAL A 18 39.97 58.50 54.50
N ILE A 19 40.93 59.17 53.86
CA ILE A 19 40.87 59.46 52.41
C ILE A 19 40.97 58.16 51.60
N ILE A 20 41.87 57.24 51.96
CA ILE A 20 41.98 55.93 51.30
C ILE A 20 40.69 55.13 51.47
N LEU A 21 40.09 55.14 52.68
CA LEU A 21 38.82 54.47 52.94
C LEU A 21 37.66 55.08 52.13
N MET A 22 37.59 56.41 52.04
CA MET A 22 36.59 57.10 51.21
C MET A 22 36.78 56.79 49.72
N LEU A 23 38.02 56.72 49.23
CA LEU A 23 38.32 56.33 47.85
C LEU A 23 37.97 54.85 47.60
N ALA A 24 38.24 53.95 48.56
CA ALA A 24 37.89 52.54 48.46
C ALA A 24 36.36 52.34 48.47
N ILE A 25 35.63 53.04 49.33
CA ILE A 25 34.16 53.05 49.36
C ILE A 25 33.59 53.64 48.07
N GLY A 26 34.16 54.75 47.57
CA GLY A 26 33.76 55.37 46.31
C GLY A 26 34.00 54.45 45.10
N ALA A 27 35.15 53.77 45.04
CA ALA A 27 35.45 52.77 44.02
C ALA A 27 34.50 51.57 44.11
N ALA A 28 34.23 51.05 45.31
CA ALA A 28 33.28 49.95 45.52
C ALA A 28 31.86 50.32 45.10
N LEU A 29 31.36 51.51 45.48
CA LEU A 29 30.05 52.03 45.05
C LEU A 29 29.98 52.19 43.53
N THR A 30 31.06 52.64 42.89
CA THR A 30 31.13 52.77 41.43
C THR A 30 31.08 51.41 40.74
N ILE A 31 31.79 50.40 41.27
CA ILE A 31 31.76 49.02 40.74
C ILE A 31 30.36 48.42 40.86
N VAL A 32 29.69 48.60 42.00
CA VAL A 32 28.32 48.11 42.22
C VAL A 32 27.33 48.83 41.28
N ALA A 33 27.46 50.14 41.09
CA ALA A 33 26.63 50.89 40.15
C ALA A 33 26.84 50.43 38.69
N LEU A 34 28.09 50.18 38.28
CA LEU A 34 28.43 49.66 36.96
C LEU A 34 27.92 48.21 36.77
N GLN A 35 28.01 47.36 37.79
CA GLN A 35 27.44 46.01 37.76
C GLN A 35 25.91 46.07 37.65
N GLY A 36 25.25 46.94 38.43
CA GLY A 36 23.81 47.16 38.34
C GLY A 36 23.37 47.59 36.94
N GLN A 37 24.07 48.54 36.32
CA GLN A 37 23.79 48.96 34.95
C GLN A 37 23.98 47.84 33.93
N ARG A 38 25.05 47.04 34.05
CA ARG A 38 25.29 45.88 33.17
C ARG A 38 24.20 44.82 33.30
N VAL A 39 23.78 44.52 34.54
CA VAL A 39 22.69 43.58 34.80
C VAL A 39 21.40 44.11 34.17
N THR A 40 21.04 45.37 34.39
CA THR A 40 19.85 45.98 33.77
C THR A 40 19.91 45.95 32.25
N GLN A 41 21.06 46.28 31.64
CA GLN A 41 21.21 46.22 30.17
C GLN A 41 21.08 44.80 29.63
N THR A 42 21.68 43.82 30.31
CA THR A 42 21.61 42.40 29.91
C THR A 42 20.19 41.87 30.07
N THR A 43 19.54 42.15 31.20
CA THR A 43 18.15 41.78 31.44
C THR A 43 17.21 42.41 30.41
N ASN A 44 17.34 43.71 30.14
CA ASN A 44 16.53 44.39 29.12
C ASN A 44 16.77 43.82 27.73
N PHE A 45 18.02 43.48 27.40
CA PHE A 45 18.36 42.82 26.14
C PHE A 45 17.64 41.47 26.03
N THR A 46 17.74 40.61 27.04
CA THR A 46 17.11 39.29 27.04
C THR A 46 15.58 39.39 27.00
N VAL A 47 14.97 40.28 27.78
CA VAL A 47 13.52 40.48 27.82
C VAL A 47 13.00 40.97 26.47
N ASN A 48 13.67 41.94 25.85
CA ASN A 48 13.27 42.45 24.53
C ASN A 48 13.47 41.41 23.43
N GLN A 49 14.52 40.59 23.52
CA GLN A 49 14.75 39.50 22.59
C GLN A 49 13.64 38.44 22.71
N LEU A 50 13.37 37.94 23.92
CA LEU A 50 12.26 37.00 24.18
C LEU A 50 10.93 37.58 23.73
N GLY A 51 10.67 38.87 24.00
CA GLY A 51 9.45 39.54 23.56
C GLY A 51 9.29 39.60 22.04
N ALA A 52 10.38 39.70 21.28
CA ALA A 52 10.35 39.63 19.81
C ALA A 52 10.19 38.20 19.31
N GLU A 53 10.79 37.21 19.99
CA GLU A 53 10.64 35.78 19.66
C GLU A 53 9.21 35.29 19.89
N GLU A 54 8.60 35.62 21.04
CA GLU A 54 7.21 35.29 21.34
C GLU A 54 6.24 36.01 20.41
N ALA A 55 6.55 37.24 19.98
CA ALA A 55 5.75 37.91 18.94
C ALA A 55 5.84 37.21 17.58
N ALA A 56 7.02 36.71 17.19
CA ALA A 56 7.16 35.99 15.94
C ALA A 56 6.35 34.68 15.99
N LYS A 57 6.41 33.93 17.11
CA LYS A 57 5.57 32.74 17.35
C LYS A 57 4.08 33.06 17.29
N GLY A 58 3.63 34.13 17.96
CA GLY A 58 2.24 34.55 17.89
C GLY A 58 1.78 34.92 16.48
N GLY A 59 2.68 35.43 15.63
CA GLY A 59 2.40 35.63 14.20
C GLY A 59 2.17 34.31 13.44
N ILE A 60 2.92 33.26 13.77
CA ILE A 60 2.68 31.90 13.22
C ILE A 60 1.37 31.33 13.74
N ASP A 61 1.06 31.46 15.03
CA ASP A 61 -0.19 30.94 15.59
C ASP A 61 -1.42 31.63 14.97
N ILE A 62 -1.34 32.94 14.71
CA ILE A 62 -2.39 33.68 13.97
C ILE A 62 -2.53 33.14 12.54
N ALA A 63 -1.41 32.83 11.87
CA ALA A 63 -1.45 32.25 10.54
C ALA A 63 -2.10 30.86 10.56
N VAL A 64 -1.69 29.99 11.49
CA VAL A 64 -2.26 28.65 11.64
C VAL A 64 -3.76 28.74 11.94
N GLU A 65 -4.19 29.62 12.84
CA GLU A 65 -5.61 29.83 13.11
C GLU A 65 -6.37 30.25 11.84
N GLN A 66 -5.80 31.16 11.05
CA GLN A 66 -6.42 31.61 9.81
C GLN A 66 -6.49 30.52 8.74
N PHE A 67 -5.46 29.70 8.58
CA PHE A 67 -5.36 28.71 7.51
C PHE A 67 -5.89 27.31 7.90
N TRP A 68 -6.13 27.07 9.18
CA TRP A 68 -6.58 25.77 9.70
C TRP A 68 -7.78 25.90 10.65
N GLY A 69 -7.68 26.74 11.68
CA GLY A 69 -8.78 26.92 12.65
C GLY A 69 -10.08 27.38 11.97
N ASN A 70 -9.98 28.42 11.16
CA ASN A 70 -11.11 28.99 10.42
C ASN A 70 -11.69 28.05 9.35
N PHE A 71 -10.92 27.09 8.83
CA PHE A 71 -11.43 26.08 7.89
C PHE A 71 -12.53 25.25 8.56
N TRP A 72 -12.25 24.73 9.76
CA TRP A 72 -13.20 23.94 10.54
C TRP A 72 -14.45 24.75 10.92
N GLU A 73 -14.29 26.03 11.26
CA GLU A 73 -15.44 26.92 11.47
C GLU A 73 -16.30 27.08 10.20
N THR A 74 -15.67 27.14 9.02
CA THR A 74 -16.35 27.36 7.73
C THR A 74 -17.18 26.14 7.32
N ILE A 75 -16.67 24.93 7.55
CA ILE A 75 -17.41 23.69 7.26
C ILE A 75 -18.35 23.26 8.41
N GLY A 76 -18.41 24.03 9.51
CA GLY A 76 -19.31 23.74 10.63
C GLY A 76 -18.84 22.62 11.54
N ASN A 77 -17.52 22.38 11.62
CA ASN A 77 -16.88 21.29 12.37
C ASN A 77 -17.39 19.89 12.00
N THR A 78 -17.78 19.70 10.74
CA THR A 78 -18.06 18.37 10.15
C THR A 78 -16.78 17.78 9.54
N THR A 79 -16.81 16.55 9.03
CA THR A 79 -15.67 15.93 8.35
C THR A 79 -15.27 16.75 7.11
N GLY A 80 -14.00 17.16 7.03
CA GLY A 80 -13.42 17.84 5.87
C GLY A 80 -12.39 16.96 5.18
N ASN A 81 -12.39 16.95 3.85
CA ASN A 81 -11.44 16.23 3.00
C ASN A 81 -10.46 17.21 2.33
N LEU A 82 -9.43 16.69 1.66
CA LEU A 82 -8.38 17.52 1.04
C LEU A 82 -8.94 18.45 -0.04
N ALA A 83 -9.88 17.97 -0.86
CA ALA A 83 -10.53 18.78 -1.90
C ALA A 83 -11.23 20.00 -1.29
N SER A 84 -12.06 19.79 -0.26
CA SER A 84 -12.75 20.89 0.45
C SER A 84 -11.77 21.86 1.13
N TYR A 85 -10.63 21.36 1.61
CA TYR A 85 -9.58 22.20 2.16
C TYR A 85 -8.88 23.04 1.10
N ARG A 86 -8.62 22.47 -0.09
CA ARG A 86 -8.04 23.19 -1.22
C ARG A 86 -8.96 24.27 -1.75
N ASP A 87 -10.25 24.00 -1.86
CA ASP A 87 -11.25 25.01 -2.23
C ASP A 87 -11.23 26.18 -1.24
N TYR A 88 -11.19 25.89 0.06
CA TYR A 88 -11.04 26.90 1.10
C TYR A 88 -9.71 27.67 0.99
N LEU A 89 -8.63 26.96 0.67
CA LEU A 89 -7.29 27.53 0.57
C LEU A 89 -7.16 28.43 -0.66
N ASP A 90 -7.79 28.08 -1.77
CA ASP A 90 -7.83 28.85 -3.03
C ASP A 90 -8.48 30.23 -2.85
N ASP A 91 -9.50 30.32 -1.97
CA ASP A 91 -10.12 31.59 -1.57
C ASP A 91 -9.16 32.49 -0.78
N LEU A 92 -8.17 31.90 -0.08
CA LEU A 92 -7.21 32.62 0.74
C LEU A 92 -5.91 32.97 0.00
N ILE A 93 -5.39 32.01 -0.77
CA ILE A 93 -4.14 32.08 -1.52
C ILE A 93 -4.32 31.40 -2.87
N ALA A 94 -3.95 32.12 -3.93
CA ALA A 94 -4.05 31.61 -5.29
C ALA A 94 -3.39 30.22 -5.40
N PRO A 95 -4.02 29.28 -6.12
CA PRO A 95 -3.44 27.96 -6.35
C PRO A 95 -2.11 28.08 -7.11
N PRO A 96 -1.25 27.05 -7.03
CA PRO A 96 -0.09 26.90 -7.89
C PRO A 96 -0.43 27.11 -9.37
N PRO A 97 0.52 27.58 -10.21
CA PRO A 97 0.33 27.62 -11.65
C PRO A 97 -0.06 26.23 -12.17
N GLU A 98 -1.10 26.18 -13.01
CA GLU A 98 -1.56 24.96 -13.66
C GLU A 98 -0.39 24.27 -14.39
N GLY A 99 -0.12 23.01 -14.04
CA GLY A 99 1.01 22.22 -14.58
C GLY A 99 2.34 22.36 -13.83
N ASP A 100 2.40 23.09 -12.73
CA ASP A 100 3.54 23.12 -11.80
C ASP A 100 3.04 23.27 -10.35
N GLU A 101 2.37 22.22 -9.84
CA GLU A 101 1.83 22.17 -8.46
C GLU A 101 2.93 22.30 -7.39
N SER A 102 4.17 21.98 -7.79
CA SER A 102 5.37 22.11 -6.98
C SER A 102 5.88 23.55 -6.83
N ALA A 103 5.43 24.47 -7.69
CA ALA A 103 5.91 25.85 -7.69
C ALA A 103 5.38 26.64 -6.48
N PRO A 104 6.29 27.24 -5.68
CA PRO A 104 5.86 28.03 -4.55
C PRO A 104 5.10 29.29 -4.99
N VAL A 105 3.83 29.40 -4.60
CA VAL A 105 3.04 30.63 -4.79
C VAL A 105 3.07 31.45 -3.51
N SER A 106 3.48 32.71 -3.66
CA SER A 106 3.48 33.69 -2.57
C SER A 106 2.28 34.62 -2.71
N LEU A 107 1.61 34.92 -1.60
CA LEU A 107 0.52 35.89 -1.60
C LEU A 107 1.00 37.27 -2.03
N SER A 108 0.30 37.87 -2.99
CA SER A 108 0.27 39.32 -3.13
C SER A 108 -0.81 39.98 -2.26
N ASN A 109 -1.88 39.27 -1.88
CA ASN A 109 -3.06 39.82 -1.18
C ASN A 109 -3.78 38.86 -0.21
N GLY A 110 -3.08 38.33 0.80
CA GLY A 110 -3.69 37.65 1.96
C GLY A 110 -2.73 37.68 3.16
N PRO A 111 -3.23 37.48 4.39
CA PRO A 111 -2.90 38.24 5.63
C PRO A 111 -2.10 39.56 5.57
N SER A 112 -1.94 40.17 4.39
CA SER A 112 -1.05 41.29 4.08
C SER A 112 -1.50 42.62 4.67
N ALA A 113 -2.54 42.61 5.51
CA ALA A 113 -2.76 43.70 6.44
C ALA A 113 -1.65 43.75 7.50
N ILE A 114 -1.05 42.63 7.90
CA ILE A 114 -0.01 42.62 8.95
C ILE A 114 1.33 43.03 8.36
N SER A 115 1.62 44.31 8.50
CA SER A 115 2.86 44.94 8.05
C SER A 115 3.41 45.83 9.15
N TYR A 116 4.58 46.42 8.92
CA TYR A 116 5.13 47.39 9.84
C TYR A 116 4.16 48.58 10.07
N ASP A 117 3.40 48.94 9.03
CA ASP A 117 2.45 50.05 9.05
C ASP A 117 1.09 49.68 9.65
N ASN A 118 0.80 48.38 9.80
CA ASN A 118 -0.40 47.88 10.47
C ASN A 118 -0.09 46.60 11.27
N PRO A 119 0.63 46.73 12.40
CA PRO A 119 1.07 45.58 13.17
C PRO A 119 -0.02 45.07 14.12
N ILE A 120 -0.01 43.76 14.40
CA ILE A 120 -0.81 43.20 15.50
C ILE A 120 -0.07 43.42 16.81
N ILE A 121 -0.73 44.08 17.76
CA ILE A 121 -0.18 44.34 19.09
C ILE A 121 -0.56 43.18 20.01
N LEU A 122 0.45 42.50 20.53
CA LEU A 122 0.29 41.46 21.55
C LEU A 122 0.42 42.10 22.94
N ALA A 123 0.10 41.35 24.00
CA ALA A 123 0.16 41.87 25.37
C ALA A 123 1.54 42.52 25.69
N GLY A 124 1.53 43.80 26.08
CA GLY A 124 2.74 44.58 26.39
C GLY A 124 3.24 45.46 25.25
N VAL A 125 4.56 45.42 24.97
CA VAL A 125 5.25 46.23 23.92
C VAL A 125 5.62 45.43 22.67
N SER A 126 5.24 44.15 22.63
CA SER A 126 5.57 43.24 21.54
C SER A 126 4.53 43.29 20.42
N ARG A 127 4.99 43.15 19.17
CA ARG A 127 4.15 43.33 17.98
C ARG A 127 4.54 42.36 16.86
N VAL A 128 3.56 41.83 16.16
CA VAL A 128 3.76 41.15 14.87
C VAL A 128 3.78 42.24 13.79
N THR A 129 4.92 42.37 13.11
CA THR A 129 5.20 43.44 12.13
C THR A 129 5.30 42.96 10.70
N GLY A 130 5.21 41.65 10.48
CA GLY A 130 5.17 41.06 9.15
C GLY A 130 4.70 39.62 9.26
N LEU A 131 3.86 39.21 8.34
CA LEU A 131 3.48 37.83 8.13
C LEU A 131 3.35 37.59 6.63
N SER A 132 4.02 36.55 6.13
CA SER A 132 3.87 36.09 4.75
C SER A 132 3.72 34.58 4.74
N VAL A 133 3.02 34.06 3.74
CA VAL A 133 2.86 32.63 3.51
C VAL A 133 3.19 32.30 2.06
N THR A 134 3.77 31.12 1.89
CA THR A 134 3.98 30.48 0.60
C THR A 134 3.29 29.12 0.63
N ARG A 135 2.57 28.76 -0.44
CA ARG A 135 1.91 27.46 -0.63
C ARG A 135 2.64 26.64 -1.70
N ARG A 136 2.69 25.34 -1.48
CA ARG A 136 3.05 24.31 -2.46
C ARG A 136 2.10 23.14 -2.27
N ASP A 137 1.59 22.57 -3.36
CA ASP A 137 0.70 21.42 -3.30
C ASP A 137 1.40 20.19 -3.91
N ASP A 138 0.97 19.01 -3.47
CA ASP A 138 1.28 17.69 -4.06
C ASP A 138 0.02 16.84 -4.03
N ALA A 139 -0.02 15.64 -4.61
CA ALA A 139 -1.26 14.85 -4.69
C ALA A 139 -1.99 14.65 -3.34
N THR A 140 -1.25 14.61 -2.23
CA THR A 140 -1.75 14.22 -0.90
C THR A 140 -1.91 15.38 0.09
N GLY A 141 -1.52 16.60 -0.26
CA GLY A 141 -1.63 17.73 0.67
C GLY A 141 -1.17 19.08 0.14
N SER A 142 -1.05 20.03 1.08
CA SER A 142 -0.61 21.40 0.86
C SER A 142 0.37 21.82 1.96
N ASP A 143 1.60 22.15 1.55
CA ASP A 143 2.65 22.70 2.40
C ASP A 143 2.54 24.23 2.46
N LEU A 144 2.25 24.76 3.66
CA LEU A 144 2.20 26.19 3.95
C LEU A 144 3.43 26.61 4.74
N THR A 145 4.27 27.45 4.13
CA THR A 145 5.44 28.04 4.78
C THR A 145 5.12 29.44 5.26
N PHE A 146 4.90 29.58 6.56
CA PHE A 146 4.67 30.85 7.24
C PHE A 146 6.00 31.49 7.64
N ARG A 147 6.13 32.78 7.36
CA ARG A 147 7.25 33.62 7.81
C ARG A 147 6.73 34.82 8.56
N ALA A 148 7.01 34.87 9.86
CA ALA A 148 6.53 35.89 10.78
C ALA A 148 7.68 36.74 11.35
N VAL A 149 7.49 38.06 11.40
CA VAL A 149 8.44 39.03 11.97
C VAL A 149 7.86 39.62 13.24
N GLY A 150 8.35 39.15 14.39
CA GLY A 150 8.04 39.70 15.69
C GLY A 150 9.00 40.83 16.06
N SER A 151 8.47 41.88 16.70
CA SER A 151 9.27 43.00 17.20
C SER A 151 8.93 43.33 18.64
N SER A 152 9.93 43.75 19.41
CA SER A 152 9.75 44.29 20.75
C SER A 152 10.79 45.39 20.97
N GLN A 153 10.31 46.62 21.18
CA GLN A 153 11.14 47.83 21.20
C GLN A 153 12.03 47.97 19.95
N GLN A 154 13.36 47.94 20.09
CA GLN A 154 14.33 48.07 18.99
C GLN A 154 14.86 46.71 18.47
N ARG A 155 14.23 45.60 18.84
CA ARG A 155 14.63 44.25 18.42
C ARG A 155 13.55 43.64 17.55
N SER A 156 13.97 42.93 16.52
CA SER A 156 13.12 42.10 15.68
C SER A 156 13.69 40.69 15.60
N ARG A 157 12.80 39.72 15.41
CA ARG A 157 13.12 38.33 15.13
C ARG A 157 12.20 37.83 14.04
N THR A 158 12.77 37.07 13.13
CA THR A 158 12.02 36.40 12.07
C THR A 158 11.99 34.91 12.35
N LEU A 159 10.80 34.34 12.26
CA LEU A 159 10.53 32.93 12.46
C LEU A 159 9.92 32.37 11.18
N VAL A 160 10.34 31.17 10.79
CA VAL A 160 9.75 30.41 9.69
C VAL A 160 9.21 29.10 10.25
N GLN A 161 7.95 28.81 9.96
CA GLN A 161 7.30 27.53 10.23
C GLN A 161 6.70 26.99 8.93
N THR A 162 7.05 25.77 8.56
CA THR A 162 6.32 25.03 7.52
C THR A 162 5.35 24.08 8.20
N VAL A 163 4.08 24.14 7.82
CA VAL A 163 3.06 23.16 8.19
C VAL A 163 2.59 22.45 6.92
N ARG A 164 2.24 21.18 7.05
CA ARG A 164 1.51 20.43 6.04
C ARG A 164 0.08 20.31 6.50
N ILE A 165 -0.85 20.61 5.62
CA ILE A 165 -2.23 20.18 5.75
C ILE A 165 -2.44 19.17 4.65
N GLY A 166 -2.50 17.90 5.03
CA GLY A 166 -2.58 16.77 4.10
C GLY A 166 -3.52 15.71 4.63
N GLY A 167 -3.57 14.59 3.94
CA GLY A 167 -4.34 13.44 4.41
C GLY A 167 -3.80 12.89 5.74
N ALA A 168 -4.64 12.16 6.47
CA ALA A 168 -4.20 11.45 7.68
C ALA A 168 -3.18 10.37 7.29
N PRO A 169 -2.07 10.17 8.04
CA PRO A 169 -1.15 9.07 7.78
C PRO A 169 -1.90 7.74 7.73
N PHE A 170 -1.72 6.98 6.66
CA PHE A 170 -2.41 5.72 6.46
C PHE A 170 -1.70 4.59 7.19
N SER A 171 -2.34 4.00 8.20
CA SER A 171 -1.78 2.88 8.98
C SER A 171 -1.95 1.52 8.29
N GLY A 172 -2.58 1.45 7.12
CA GLY A 172 -2.91 0.16 6.51
C GLY A 172 -1.70 -0.62 6.00
N PHE A 173 -0.54 0.02 5.81
CA PHE A 173 0.70 -0.68 5.47
C PHE A 173 1.36 -1.40 6.65
N ASP A 174 0.85 -1.25 7.87
CA ASP A 174 1.22 -2.08 9.02
C ASP A 174 0.63 -3.50 8.93
N PHE A 175 -0.22 -3.76 7.94
CA PHE A 175 -0.82 -5.05 7.65
C PHE A 175 -0.08 -5.71 6.48
N ALA A 176 0.19 -7.01 6.61
CA ALA A 176 0.66 -7.80 5.49
C ALA A 176 -0.37 -7.85 4.37
N ILE A 177 -1.64 -7.97 4.76
CA ILE A 177 -2.78 -8.00 3.86
C ILE A 177 -3.88 -7.13 4.47
N LEU A 178 -4.31 -6.13 3.71
CA LEU A 178 -5.48 -5.33 4.02
C LEU A 178 -6.36 -5.25 2.78
N ALA A 179 -7.58 -5.77 2.86
CA ALA A 179 -8.55 -5.59 1.77
C ALA A 179 -9.98 -5.42 2.28
N ASN A 180 -10.90 -4.97 1.42
CA ASN A 180 -12.32 -5.04 1.76
C ASN A 180 -12.77 -6.49 1.79
N ASN A 181 -12.51 -7.21 0.70
CA ASN A 181 -12.91 -8.60 0.54
C ASN A 181 -11.67 -9.48 0.32
N ILE A 182 -11.54 -10.51 1.16
CA ILE A 182 -10.46 -11.50 1.06
C ILE A 182 -11.07 -12.87 0.76
N THR A 183 -10.80 -13.40 -0.44
CA THR A 183 -11.35 -14.67 -0.92
C THR A 183 -10.27 -15.57 -1.50
N CYS A 184 -10.46 -16.89 -1.36
CA CYS A 184 -9.62 -17.96 -1.92
C CYS A 184 -8.13 -17.99 -1.50
N ILE A 185 -7.60 -16.93 -0.87
CA ILE A 185 -6.23 -16.88 -0.36
C ILE A 185 -6.04 -17.74 0.91
N LEU A 186 -7.09 -17.99 1.70
CA LEU A 186 -6.98 -18.75 2.95
C LEU A 186 -7.09 -20.27 2.73
N CYS A 187 -6.64 -20.77 1.58
CA CYS A 187 -6.52 -22.20 1.30
C CYS A 187 -5.03 -22.51 1.09
N HIS A 188 -4.39 -23.15 2.07
CA HIS A 188 -2.97 -23.50 2.09
C HIS A 188 -2.00 -22.30 2.20
N THR A 189 -2.20 -21.42 3.18
CA THR A 189 -1.39 -20.20 3.30
C THR A 189 -0.59 -20.14 4.60
N GLU A 190 0.67 -19.74 4.50
CA GLU A 190 1.52 -19.37 5.64
C GLU A 190 1.78 -17.87 5.58
N ILE A 191 1.50 -17.17 6.67
CA ILE A 191 1.77 -15.73 6.79
C ILE A 191 2.76 -15.51 7.93
N ASP A 192 3.85 -14.83 7.63
CA ASP A 192 4.96 -14.60 8.55
C ASP A 192 5.65 -13.26 8.25
N SER A 193 6.61 -12.83 9.07
CA SER A 193 7.46 -11.68 8.79
C SER A 193 8.74 -12.11 8.08
N VAL A 194 9.21 -11.27 7.15
CA VAL A 194 10.45 -11.53 6.41
C VAL A 194 11.68 -11.56 7.33
N GLU A 195 11.66 -10.77 8.40
CA GLU A 195 12.73 -10.71 9.40
C GLU A 195 12.85 -12.02 10.18
N ARG A 196 11.71 -12.59 10.64
CA ARG A 196 11.69 -13.87 11.35
C ARG A 196 12.07 -15.02 10.41
N PHE A 197 11.48 -15.04 9.21
CA PHE A 197 11.72 -16.10 8.23
C PHE A 197 13.19 -16.24 7.84
N ASN A 198 13.89 -15.11 7.66
CA ASN A 198 15.31 -15.09 7.27
C ASN A 198 16.27 -15.16 8.47
N ASN A 199 15.77 -15.18 9.70
CA ASN A 199 16.63 -15.15 10.88
C ASN A 199 17.49 -16.42 11.02
N THR A 200 18.78 -16.21 11.28
CA THR A 200 19.72 -17.28 11.61
C THR A 200 20.38 -17.09 12.97
N ASP A 201 20.09 -15.98 13.67
CA ASP A 201 20.64 -15.65 14.98
C ASP A 201 19.69 -16.07 16.11
N SER A 202 20.15 -16.98 16.96
CA SER A 202 19.37 -17.47 18.10
C SER A 202 19.09 -16.40 19.16
N ASP A 203 19.86 -15.31 19.19
CA ASP A 203 19.65 -14.21 20.13
C ASP A 203 18.38 -13.40 19.80
N ASN A 204 17.88 -13.50 18.57
CA ASN A 204 16.64 -12.84 18.12
C ASN A 204 15.39 -13.72 18.26
N TYR A 205 15.50 -14.96 18.77
CA TYR A 205 14.31 -15.78 18.96
C TYR A 205 13.34 -15.14 19.97
N ASN A 206 12.04 -15.19 19.68
CA ASN A 206 10.96 -14.58 20.46
C ASN A 206 11.01 -13.03 20.51
N THR A 207 11.73 -12.36 19.59
CA THR A 207 11.77 -10.89 19.51
C THR A 207 10.95 -10.32 18.37
N TYR A 208 10.41 -11.16 17.49
CA TYR A 208 9.68 -10.73 16.30
C TYR A 208 8.26 -10.34 16.63
N ASP A 209 7.86 -9.16 16.14
CA ASP A 209 6.49 -8.70 16.21
C ASP A 209 5.58 -9.61 15.39
N ARG A 210 4.35 -9.75 15.86
CA ARG A 210 3.28 -10.44 15.15
C ARG A 210 2.90 -9.70 13.87
N VAL A 211 2.57 -10.48 12.84
CA VAL A 211 2.02 -9.95 11.59
C VAL A 211 0.54 -9.62 11.77
N LYS A 212 0.03 -8.63 11.03
CA LYS A 212 -1.39 -8.30 11.00
C LYS A 212 -1.99 -8.57 9.62
N ILE A 213 -3.19 -9.13 9.58
CA ILE A 213 -4.00 -9.21 8.36
C ILE A 213 -5.42 -8.73 8.66
N ALA A 214 -6.06 -8.06 7.70
CA ALA A 214 -7.39 -7.52 7.92
C ALA A 214 -8.31 -7.54 6.69
N ALA A 215 -9.57 -7.91 6.94
CA ALA A 215 -10.68 -7.74 6.01
C ALA A 215 -11.65 -6.66 6.53
N LEU A 216 -11.90 -5.62 5.73
CA LEU A 216 -12.78 -4.52 6.13
C LEU A 216 -14.27 -4.86 5.95
N GLU A 217 -14.62 -5.74 5.00
CA GLU A 217 -16.02 -6.08 4.68
C GLU A 217 -16.31 -7.59 4.73
N SER A 218 -15.43 -8.44 4.16
CA SER A 218 -15.66 -9.88 4.22
C SER A 218 -14.38 -10.71 4.17
N LEU A 219 -14.40 -11.80 4.93
CA LEU A 219 -13.35 -12.82 4.93
C LEU A 219 -13.97 -14.18 4.63
N MET A 220 -13.53 -14.84 3.57
CA MET A 220 -13.99 -16.19 3.25
C MET A 220 -13.01 -17.24 3.79
N VAL A 221 -13.53 -18.18 4.59
CA VAL A 221 -12.76 -19.28 5.20
C VAL A 221 -13.42 -20.61 4.87
N ARG A 222 -12.69 -21.53 4.25
CA ARG A 222 -13.22 -22.87 3.99
C ARG A 222 -13.45 -23.66 5.27
N THR A 223 -14.67 -24.17 5.43
CA THR A 223 -15.03 -25.07 6.53
C THR A 223 -14.72 -26.51 6.14
N GLY A 224 -13.93 -27.21 6.94
CA GLY A 224 -13.44 -28.54 6.62
C GLY A 224 -12.11 -28.86 7.27
N SER A 225 -11.59 -30.05 6.98
CA SER A 225 -10.27 -30.49 7.45
C SER A 225 -9.48 -31.13 6.32
N GLY A 226 -8.15 -31.07 6.41
CA GLY A 226 -7.24 -31.53 5.35
C GLY A 226 -7.33 -30.65 4.11
N SER A 227 -7.07 -31.25 2.96
CA SER A 227 -7.15 -30.75 1.57
C SER A 227 -8.36 -29.89 1.17
N TRP A 228 -9.40 -29.86 1.99
CA TRP A 228 -10.66 -29.15 1.74
C TRP A 228 -10.94 -28.06 2.78
N GLY A 229 -10.13 -27.98 3.84
CA GLY A 229 -10.15 -26.90 4.82
C GLY A 229 -9.29 -25.71 4.39
N ALA A 230 -9.24 -24.70 5.24
CA ALA A 230 -8.40 -23.54 5.04
C ALA A 230 -6.90 -23.87 5.06
N GLU A 231 -6.45 -24.77 5.94
CA GLU A 231 -5.02 -25.10 6.14
C GLU A 231 -4.11 -23.86 6.12
N THR A 232 -4.52 -22.82 6.85
CA THR A 232 -3.83 -21.52 6.86
C THR A 232 -3.29 -21.23 8.25
N ASN A 233 -2.04 -20.79 8.35
CA ASN A 233 -1.45 -20.34 9.62
C ASN A 233 -0.96 -18.90 9.49
N VAL A 234 -1.23 -18.10 10.52
CA VAL A 234 -0.73 -16.72 10.62
C VAL A 234 0.20 -16.61 11.82
N ALA A 235 1.42 -16.15 11.61
CA ALA A 235 2.33 -15.75 12.69
C ALA A 235 1.93 -14.39 13.25
N GLY A 236 0.67 -14.29 13.70
CA GLY A 236 0.08 -13.04 14.15
C GLY A 236 -1.44 -13.01 14.18
N THR A 237 -2.00 -11.80 14.12
CA THR A 237 -3.40 -11.51 14.43
C THR A 237 -4.21 -11.25 13.17
N THR A 238 -5.41 -11.84 13.12
CA THR A 238 -6.41 -11.58 12.08
C THR A 238 -7.47 -10.61 12.60
N TYR A 239 -7.79 -9.59 11.82
CA TYR A 239 -8.82 -8.60 12.14
C TYR A 239 -9.93 -8.65 11.09
N THR A 240 -11.18 -8.56 11.51
CA THR A 240 -12.30 -8.33 10.59
C THR A 240 -13.17 -7.20 11.10
N ARG A 241 -13.63 -6.34 10.19
CA ARG A 241 -14.73 -5.41 10.46
C ARG A 241 -16.07 -5.92 10.00
N GLY A 242 -16.05 -6.63 8.88
CA GLY A 242 -17.22 -7.35 8.41
C GLY A 242 -17.19 -8.82 8.79
N GLN A 243 -18.04 -9.58 8.10
CA GLN A 243 -18.37 -10.95 8.48
C GLN A 243 -17.40 -11.96 7.91
N ILE A 244 -17.29 -13.09 8.60
CA ILE A 244 -16.54 -14.27 8.13
C ILE A 244 -17.53 -15.26 7.55
N TYR A 245 -17.33 -15.67 6.31
CA TYR A 245 -18.22 -16.60 5.59
C TYR A 245 -17.51 -17.90 5.28
N ASP A 246 -18.28 -18.98 5.13
CA ASP A 246 -17.79 -20.20 4.51
C ASP A 246 -17.85 -20.16 2.97
N ASN A 247 -17.40 -21.24 2.34
CA ASN A 247 -17.44 -21.40 0.88
C ASN A 247 -18.86 -21.60 0.32
N HIS A 248 -19.89 -21.61 1.17
CA HIS A 248 -21.29 -21.57 0.80
C HIS A 248 -21.95 -20.23 1.21
N GLN A 249 -21.12 -19.19 1.39
CA GLN A 249 -21.53 -17.84 1.76
C GLN A 249 -22.38 -17.77 3.03
N SER A 250 -22.24 -18.75 3.91
CA SER A 250 -22.91 -18.79 5.21
C SER A 250 -22.02 -18.16 6.26
N GLU A 251 -22.56 -17.18 7.00
CA GLU A 251 -21.82 -16.51 8.07
C GLU A 251 -21.41 -17.51 9.16
N LEU A 252 -20.16 -17.41 9.60
CA LEU A 252 -19.56 -18.26 10.62
C LEU A 252 -19.59 -17.56 11.98
N SER A 253 -20.17 -18.25 12.97
CA SER A 253 -20.03 -17.85 14.37
C SER A 253 -18.59 -18.04 14.86
N PRO A 254 -18.16 -17.36 15.96
CA PRO A 254 -16.83 -17.53 16.53
C PRO A 254 -16.44 -19.00 16.79
N ALA A 255 -17.38 -19.81 17.29
CA ALA A 255 -17.15 -21.22 17.55
C ALA A 255 -16.99 -22.07 16.27
N GLN A 256 -17.59 -21.63 15.15
CA GLN A 256 -17.39 -22.29 13.87
C GLN A 256 -16.04 -21.91 13.26
N VAL A 257 -15.59 -20.66 13.42
CA VAL A 257 -14.24 -20.22 13.02
C VAL A 257 -13.16 -20.98 13.78
N GLU A 258 -13.31 -21.11 15.12
CA GLU A 258 -12.41 -21.90 15.97
C GLU A 258 -12.33 -23.38 15.54
N ALA A 259 -13.40 -23.91 14.93
CA ALA A 259 -13.44 -25.29 14.44
C ALA A 259 -12.83 -25.50 13.04
N THR A 260 -12.36 -24.43 12.39
CA THR A 260 -11.70 -24.51 11.08
C THR A 260 -10.23 -24.94 11.21
N THR A 261 -9.51 -24.94 10.09
CA THR A 261 -8.04 -25.10 10.02
C THR A 261 -7.36 -23.78 9.65
N PHE A 262 -8.02 -22.67 9.96
CA PHE A 262 -7.43 -21.35 9.93
C PHE A 262 -6.95 -21.04 11.35
N ASP A 263 -5.64 -21.11 11.51
CA ASP A 263 -4.95 -21.11 12.80
C ASP A 263 -3.97 -19.92 12.87
N SER A 264 -3.47 -19.67 14.08
CA SER A 264 -2.41 -18.70 14.36
C SER A 264 -1.38 -19.28 15.32
N TYR A 265 -0.13 -18.85 15.17
CA TYR A 265 0.94 -19.23 16.09
C TYR A 265 0.81 -18.50 17.44
N PRO A 266 1.18 -19.15 18.55
CA PRO A 266 1.04 -18.54 19.87
C PRO A 266 1.98 -17.34 20.08
N PHE A 267 1.55 -16.40 20.93
CA PHE A 267 2.30 -15.18 21.29
C PHE A 267 2.85 -15.24 22.71
N ALA A 268 4.04 -14.66 22.91
CA ALA A 268 4.70 -14.57 24.20
C ALA A 268 4.02 -13.51 25.08
N ASP A 269 3.30 -13.93 26.11
CA ASP A 269 2.71 -13.04 27.12
C ASP A 269 3.79 -12.44 28.05
N PRO A 270 3.85 -11.11 28.31
CA PRO A 270 2.95 -10.03 27.83
C PRO A 270 3.49 -9.24 26.64
N LYS A 271 4.50 -9.77 25.94
CA LYS A 271 5.21 -9.04 24.88
C LYS A 271 4.43 -8.99 23.57
N GLY A 272 3.59 -9.98 23.29
CA GLY A 272 2.87 -10.09 22.01
C GLY A 272 3.75 -10.47 20.81
N THR A 273 5.00 -10.90 21.07
CA THR A 273 5.92 -11.40 20.04
C THR A 273 5.62 -12.86 19.73
N ILE A 274 5.99 -13.33 18.54
CA ILE A 274 5.79 -14.72 18.12
C ILE A 274 6.60 -15.67 19.04
N GLU A 275 5.97 -16.74 19.55
CA GLU A 275 6.69 -17.73 20.36
C GLU A 275 7.48 -18.73 19.51
N GLU A 276 8.76 -18.89 19.86
CA GLU A 276 9.71 -19.75 19.19
C GLU A 276 10.44 -20.67 20.18
N ASN A 277 10.68 -21.91 19.77
CA ASN A 277 11.45 -22.86 20.55
C ASN A 277 12.96 -22.58 20.48
N SER A 278 13.76 -23.36 21.22
CA SER A 278 15.22 -23.20 21.28
C SER A 278 15.96 -23.39 19.95
N SER A 279 15.26 -23.81 18.90
CA SER A 279 15.78 -24.01 17.55
C SER A 279 15.24 -22.99 16.54
N GLY A 280 14.51 -21.96 16.99
CA GLY A 280 13.97 -20.90 16.12
C GLY A 280 12.74 -21.32 15.32
N ASN A 281 12.12 -22.46 15.68
CA ASN A 281 10.85 -22.82 15.05
C ASN A 281 9.70 -22.31 15.91
N MET A 282 8.67 -21.79 15.26
CA MET A 282 7.41 -21.46 15.93
C MET A 282 6.82 -22.73 16.59
N PHE A 283 6.08 -22.52 17.67
CA PHE A 283 5.30 -23.62 18.27
C PHE A 283 4.18 -24.10 17.33
N SER A 284 3.46 -25.16 17.69
CA SER A 284 2.34 -25.62 16.86
C SER A 284 1.27 -24.52 16.76
N PRO A 285 0.67 -24.32 15.56
CA PRO A 285 -0.47 -23.44 15.39
C PRO A 285 -1.61 -23.78 16.36
N THR A 286 -2.37 -22.75 16.70
CA THR A 286 -3.53 -22.81 17.58
C THR A 286 -4.74 -22.22 16.88
N SER A 287 -5.92 -22.78 17.12
CA SER A 287 -7.17 -22.30 16.53
C SER A 287 -7.39 -20.82 16.81
N LEU A 288 -7.95 -20.12 15.84
CA LEU A 288 -8.37 -18.74 16.03
C LEU A 288 -9.51 -18.66 17.05
N VAL A 289 -9.34 -17.79 18.04
CA VAL A 289 -10.31 -17.55 19.10
C VAL A 289 -10.62 -16.05 19.11
N ALA A 290 -11.89 -15.72 18.95
CA ALA A 290 -12.33 -14.32 18.98
C ALA A 290 -11.92 -13.66 20.31
N GLY A 291 -11.33 -12.47 20.22
CA GLY A 291 -10.86 -11.69 21.35
C GLY A 291 -11.94 -11.49 22.40
N ALA A 292 -11.57 -11.72 23.66
CA ALA A 292 -12.46 -11.49 24.79
C ALA A 292 -12.65 -9.99 25.04
N GLU A 293 -13.75 -9.63 25.69
CA GLU A 293 -13.97 -8.29 26.23
C GLU A 293 -13.61 -8.25 27.72
N ASP A 294 -13.03 -7.14 28.17
CA ASP A 294 -12.77 -6.84 29.57
C ASP A 294 -14.07 -6.51 30.34
N ALA A 295 -13.94 -6.14 31.62
CA ALA A 295 -15.10 -5.83 32.46
C ALA A 295 -15.83 -4.54 32.04
N GLU A 296 -15.17 -3.70 31.26
CA GLU A 296 -15.66 -2.44 30.71
C GLU A 296 -16.23 -2.60 29.29
N GLY A 297 -16.09 -3.78 28.68
CA GLY A 297 -16.57 -4.11 27.34
C GLY A 297 -15.55 -3.80 26.23
N ASN A 298 -14.30 -3.47 26.57
CA ASN A 298 -13.25 -3.25 25.57
C ASN A 298 -12.59 -4.58 25.20
N LEU A 299 -12.18 -4.73 23.95
CA LEU A 299 -11.47 -5.92 23.51
C LEU A 299 -10.11 -6.06 24.21
N GLU A 300 -9.81 -7.24 24.74
CA GLU A 300 -8.49 -7.56 25.30
C GLU A 300 -7.42 -7.53 24.21
N GLN A 301 -6.25 -6.96 24.51
CA GLN A 301 -5.11 -6.92 23.59
C GLN A 301 -4.53 -8.31 23.34
N LEU A 302 -3.76 -8.46 22.26
CA LEU A 302 -3.03 -9.69 21.93
C LEU A 302 -3.92 -10.91 21.60
N ALA A 303 -5.16 -10.71 21.16
CA ALA A 303 -5.95 -11.80 20.60
C ALA A 303 -5.37 -12.25 19.25
N ASN A 304 -5.56 -13.52 18.88
CA ASN A 304 -5.18 -14.01 17.56
C ASN A 304 -6.27 -13.73 16.49
N LEU A 305 -7.50 -13.47 16.92
CA LEU A 305 -8.62 -13.05 16.07
C LEU A 305 -9.42 -11.93 16.73
N TYR A 306 -9.67 -10.85 16.01
CA TYR A 306 -10.69 -9.85 16.34
C TYR A 306 -11.79 -9.88 15.29
N MET A 307 -13.01 -10.22 15.70
CA MET A 307 -14.21 -10.13 14.87
C MET A 307 -14.97 -8.86 15.18
N ASN A 308 -15.42 -8.14 14.15
CA ASN A 308 -16.09 -6.83 14.28
C ASN A 308 -15.24 -5.80 15.04
N TYR A 309 -13.96 -5.69 14.69
CA TYR A 309 -13.02 -4.78 15.34
C TYR A 309 -13.51 -3.32 15.26
N PRO A 310 -13.45 -2.53 16.35
CA PRO A 310 -14.10 -1.22 16.44
C PRO A 310 -13.67 -0.25 15.33
N THR A 311 -14.57 0.65 14.96
CA THR A 311 -14.31 1.75 14.01
C THR A 311 -13.84 3.03 14.68
N ASP A 312 -14.11 3.17 15.99
CA ASP A 312 -13.59 4.29 16.80
C ASP A 312 -12.19 3.96 17.30
N SER A 313 -11.22 4.81 16.94
CA SER A 313 -9.82 4.69 17.39
C SER A 313 -9.65 4.60 18.91
N ALA A 314 -10.56 5.19 19.69
CA ALA A 314 -10.51 5.13 21.15
C ALA A 314 -10.78 3.71 21.69
N ASP A 315 -11.52 2.90 20.92
CA ASP A 315 -11.92 1.54 21.28
C ASP A 315 -11.02 0.48 20.59
N MET A 316 -10.14 0.90 19.68
CA MET A 316 -9.16 0.02 19.01
C MET A 316 -8.00 -0.30 19.95
N THR A 317 -8.18 -1.33 20.78
CA THR A 317 -7.22 -1.66 21.83
C THR A 317 -5.90 -2.23 21.33
N ASP A 318 -5.86 -2.80 20.12
CA ASP A 318 -4.74 -3.55 19.56
C ASP A 318 -4.10 -2.90 18.31
N GLY A 319 -4.19 -1.56 18.26
CA GLY A 319 -3.69 -0.72 17.17
C GLY A 319 -4.75 -0.36 16.14
N ASP A 320 -4.42 0.63 15.32
CA ASP A 320 -5.37 1.26 14.39
C ASP A 320 -5.64 0.37 13.17
N LEU A 321 -6.91 0.07 12.92
CA LEU A 321 -7.40 -0.50 11.67
C LEU A 321 -8.13 0.60 10.89
N PRO A 322 -7.78 0.91 9.63
CA PRO A 322 -8.42 1.99 8.89
C PRO A 322 -9.82 1.61 8.40
N ASN A 323 -10.82 2.50 8.55
CA ASN A 323 -12.25 2.22 8.24
C ASN A 323 -12.50 1.94 6.76
N SER A 324 -11.66 2.53 5.93
CA SER A 324 -11.46 2.30 4.51
C SER A 324 -9.97 2.46 4.28
N PHE A 325 -9.41 1.86 3.23
CA PHE A 325 -8.10 2.30 2.74
C PHE A 325 -8.33 3.40 1.69
N PRO A 326 -7.52 4.46 1.67
CA PRO A 326 -7.57 5.41 0.58
C PRO A 326 -7.23 4.66 -0.72
N PRO A 327 -7.75 5.05 -1.88
CA PRO A 327 -7.18 4.55 -3.13
C PRO A 327 -5.76 5.11 -3.32
N PRO A 328 -4.82 4.39 -3.98
CA PRO A 328 -3.51 4.94 -4.34
C PRO A 328 -3.61 6.25 -5.11
N PHE A 329 -4.63 6.36 -5.97
CA PHE A 329 -4.96 7.59 -6.68
C PHE A 329 -6.33 8.09 -6.20
N PRO A 330 -6.41 9.30 -5.62
CA PRO A 330 -7.67 9.86 -5.13
C PRO A 330 -8.78 9.83 -6.18
N ASP A 331 -9.98 9.44 -5.75
CA ASP A 331 -11.22 9.50 -6.52
C ASP A 331 -12.03 10.69 -6.01
N ASP A 332 -11.70 11.89 -6.50
CA ASP A 332 -12.20 13.16 -5.97
C ASP A 332 -13.67 13.38 -6.36
N ASN A 333 -14.14 12.74 -7.43
CA ASN A 333 -15.51 12.86 -7.92
C ASN A 333 -16.42 11.66 -7.58
N GLY A 334 -15.86 10.61 -6.98
CA GLY A 334 -16.58 9.42 -6.51
C GLY A 334 -17.01 8.46 -7.62
N ASN A 335 -16.46 8.59 -8.84
CA ASN A 335 -16.82 7.75 -9.99
C ASN A 335 -16.05 6.42 -10.05
N ARG A 336 -15.11 6.19 -9.12
CA ARG A 336 -14.23 5.03 -8.98
C ARG A 336 -13.26 4.77 -10.13
N PHE A 337 -13.17 5.68 -11.09
CA PHE A 337 -12.10 5.70 -12.09
C PHE A 337 -10.96 6.60 -11.62
N VAL A 338 -9.83 6.51 -12.33
CA VAL A 338 -8.75 7.47 -12.18
C VAL A 338 -8.77 8.37 -13.41
N ASP A 339 -9.30 9.57 -13.22
CA ASP A 339 -9.45 10.58 -14.27
C ASP A 339 -8.15 11.33 -14.57
N ASP A 340 -8.11 12.01 -15.73
CA ASP A 340 -6.94 12.79 -16.15
C ASP A 340 -6.55 13.84 -15.10
N SER A 341 -7.54 14.46 -14.46
CA SER A 341 -7.32 15.46 -13.40
C SER A 341 -6.77 14.86 -12.11
N GLU A 342 -7.14 13.61 -11.80
CA GLU A 342 -6.70 12.91 -10.58
C GLU A 342 -5.29 12.36 -10.74
N PHE A 343 -4.92 11.94 -11.96
CA PHE A 343 -3.60 11.40 -12.25
C PHE A 343 -2.55 12.48 -12.63
N ALA A 344 -2.99 13.66 -13.10
CA ALA A 344 -2.08 14.74 -13.50
C ALA A 344 -1.08 15.18 -12.41
N PRO A 345 -1.45 15.27 -11.11
CA PRO A 345 -0.50 15.55 -10.03
C PRO A 345 0.64 14.55 -9.96
N PHE A 346 0.36 13.25 -10.13
CA PHE A 346 1.36 12.18 -10.13
C PHE A 346 2.31 12.28 -11.32
N MET A 347 1.76 12.55 -12.52
CA MET A 347 2.58 12.79 -13.71
C MET A 347 3.52 13.99 -13.57
N SER A 348 3.08 15.06 -12.89
CA SER A 348 3.87 16.27 -12.67
C SER A 348 4.86 16.16 -11.50
N GLY A 349 4.52 15.36 -10.48
CA GLY A 349 5.31 15.17 -9.26
C GLY A 349 6.38 14.09 -9.38
N ALA A 350 6.15 13.07 -10.23
CA ALA A 350 7.09 12.00 -10.44
C ALA A 350 8.41 12.53 -11.02
N SER A 351 9.48 12.31 -10.25
CA SER A 351 10.84 12.80 -10.55
C SER A 351 11.90 11.70 -10.45
N GLY A 352 11.44 10.46 -10.31
CA GLY A 352 12.28 9.29 -10.27
C GLY A 352 12.83 8.90 -11.64
N SER A 353 13.41 7.71 -11.71
CA SER A 353 13.91 7.14 -12.96
C SER A 353 13.90 5.62 -12.91
N VAL A 354 13.61 5.00 -14.05
CA VAL A 354 13.88 3.58 -14.27
C VAL A 354 15.08 3.47 -15.22
N THR A 355 16.15 2.83 -14.76
CA THR A 355 17.33 2.54 -15.57
C THR A 355 17.65 1.05 -15.53
N GLY A 356 18.57 0.56 -16.36
CA GLY A 356 18.82 -0.88 -16.44
C GLY A 356 17.62 -1.67 -17.00
N GLY A 357 17.72 -3.00 -16.99
CA GLY A 357 16.70 -3.88 -17.57
C GLY A 357 16.47 -3.63 -19.07
N VAL A 358 15.37 -4.17 -19.56
CA VAL A 358 14.76 -3.86 -20.85
C VAL A 358 13.52 -3.01 -20.59
N ILE A 359 13.45 -1.84 -21.22
CA ILE A 359 12.38 -0.86 -21.05
C ILE A 359 11.73 -0.62 -22.41
N VAL A 360 10.45 -0.98 -22.54
CA VAL A 360 9.68 -0.75 -23.76
C VAL A 360 8.47 0.11 -23.45
N GLY A 361 8.45 1.32 -24.00
CA GLY A 361 7.26 2.17 -24.05
C GLY A 361 6.43 1.85 -25.29
N VAL A 362 5.13 1.66 -25.09
CA VAL A 362 4.10 1.50 -26.14
C VAL A 362 3.24 2.76 -26.12
N PRO A 363 3.42 3.68 -27.09
CA PRO A 363 2.68 4.94 -27.10
C PRO A 363 1.16 4.74 -27.17
N PRO A 364 0.35 5.71 -26.71
CA PRO A 364 -1.10 5.62 -26.75
C PRO A 364 -1.63 5.28 -28.15
N GLY A 365 -2.54 4.30 -28.21
CA GLY A 365 -3.12 3.80 -29.46
C GLY A 365 -2.18 2.96 -30.33
N GLN A 366 -0.97 2.65 -29.87
CA GLN A 366 -0.09 1.65 -30.49
C GLN A 366 -0.25 0.28 -29.82
N THR A 367 0.20 -0.76 -30.52
CA THR A 367 0.21 -2.13 -30.00
C THR A 367 1.62 -2.69 -29.91
N TYR A 368 1.86 -3.54 -28.92
CA TYR A 368 3.03 -4.40 -28.86
C TYR A 368 2.81 -5.62 -29.75
N SER A 369 3.65 -5.77 -30.77
CA SER A 369 3.51 -6.83 -31.79
C SER A 369 4.37 -8.08 -31.52
N GLY A 370 5.12 -8.10 -30.42
CA GLY A 370 5.94 -9.25 -30.04
C GLY A 370 5.11 -10.34 -29.37
N ASN A 371 5.46 -11.60 -29.59
CA ASN A 371 4.81 -12.75 -28.95
C ASN A 371 5.59 -13.26 -27.72
N ALA A 372 6.63 -12.54 -27.31
CA ALA A 372 7.47 -12.86 -26.16
C ALA A 372 7.86 -11.56 -25.44
N LEU A 373 8.35 -11.70 -24.21
CA LEU A 373 8.94 -10.60 -23.46
C LEU A 373 10.07 -9.93 -24.29
N PRO A 374 10.14 -8.59 -24.33
CA PRO A 374 11.13 -7.90 -25.14
C PRO A 374 12.55 -8.15 -24.63
N THR A 375 13.50 -8.28 -25.57
CA THR A 375 14.93 -8.49 -25.24
C THR A 375 15.78 -7.23 -25.47
N SER A 376 15.17 -6.11 -25.84
CA SER A 376 15.85 -4.85 -26.11
C SER A 376 14.91 -3.66 -25.89
N SER A 377 15.42 -2.59 -25.30
CA SER A 377 14.65 -1.37 -25.01
C SER A 377 14.27 -0.59 -26.28
N THR A 378 13.18 0.17 -26.24
CA THR A 378 12.79 1.11 -27.31
C THR A 378 13.39 2.51 -27.15
N GLY A 379 14.15 2.75 -26.08
CA GLY A 379 14.86 3.99 -25.78
C GLY A 379 14.79 4.35 -24.29
N ASP A 380 15.13 5.60 -23.98
CA ASP A 380 15.11 6.19 -22.63
C ASP A 380 13.67 6.67 -22.29
N VAL A 381 12.77 5.72 -22.08
CA VAL A 381 11.31 5.96 -21.96
C VAL A 381 10.91 6.55 -20.60
N LEU A 382 11.68 6.28 -19.55
CA LEU A 382 11.36 6.62 -18.15
C LEU A 382 12.48 7.40 -17.44
N ASP A 383 13.38 8.03 -18.19
CA ASP A 383 14.49 8.83 -17.64
C ASP A 383 14.02 10.12 -16.95
N ALA A 384 12.81 10.59 -17.29
CA ALA A 384 12.19 11.78 -16.71
C ALA A 384 11.21 11.45 -15.56
N GLY A 385 11.09 10.18 -15.17
CA GLY A 385 10.19 9.74 -14.11
C GLY A 385 8.73 9.67 -14.49
N ASN A 386 8.35 9.95 -15.74
CA ASN A 386 6.98 9.75 -16.21
C ASN A 386 6.90 9.30 -17.67
N TYR A 387 5.82 8.60 -18.02
CA TYR A 387 5.51 8.21 -19.39
C TYR A 387 4.00 8.18 -19.64
N THR A 388 3.59 8.67 -20.82
CA THR A 388 2.21 8.53 -21.31
C THR A 388 2.15 7.41 -22.33
N GLY A 389 1.34 6.38 -22.04
CA GLY A 389 1.30 5.11 -22.77
C GLY A 389 1.62 3.92 -21.85
N ASN A 390 1.67 2.73 -22.44
CA ASN A 390 1.90 1.49 -21.69
C ASN A 390 3.40 1.17 -21.61
N VAL A 391 3.82 0.46 -20.56
CA VAL A 391 5.23 0.14 -20.33
C VAL A 391 5.40 -1.35 -20.12
N ILE A 392 6.47 -1.92 -20.71
CA ILE A 392 6.97 -3.25 -20.40
C ILE A 392 8.36 -3.12 -19.77
N LEU A 393 8.54 -3.66 -18.57
CA LEU A 393 9.80 -3.74 -17.83
C LEU A 393 10.24 -5.19 -17.68
N VAL A 394 11.45 -5.51 -18.14
CA VAL A 394 12.03 -6.86 -17.98
C VAL A 394 13.43 -6.77 -17.38
N GLY A 395 13.60 -7.28 -16.18
CA GLY A 395 14.88 -7.36 -15.47
C GLY A 395 15.55 -8.72 -15.60
N THR A 396 16.86 -8.75 -15.44
CA THR A 396 17.65 -10.00 -15.33
C THR A 396 18.68 -9.85 -14.23
N GLU A 397 19.27 -10.95 -13.74
CA GLU A 397 20.36 -10.87 -12.75
C GLU A 397 21.52 -9.98 -13.22
N ASP A 398 21.91 -10.10 -14.50
CA ASP A 398 23.01 -9.32 -15.09
C ASP A 398 22.63 -7.88 -15.46
N ASN A 399 21.33 -7.58 -15.57
CA ASN A 399 20.80 -6.28 -15.95
C ASN A 399 19.43 -6.08 -15.27
N PRO A 400 19.39 -5.76 -13.97
CA PRO A 400 18.15 -5.58 -13.23
C PRO A 400 17.44 -4.29 -13.63
N ILE A 401 16.14 -4.21 -13.37
CA ILE A 401 15.37 -2.96 -13.42
C ILE A 401 15.80 -2.11 -12.22
N ILE A 402 16.50 -1.01 -12.45
CA ILE A 402 17.04 -0.12 -11.42
C ILE A 402 16.05 1.03 -11.18
N LEU A 403 15.47 1.07 -9.99
CA LEU A 403 14.49 2.07 -9.56
C LEU A 403 15.16 3.13 -8.68
N ASN A 404 14.72 4.37 -8.85
CA ASN A 404 15.11 5.48 -8.01
C ASN A 404 13.97 6.49 -7.94
N GLY A 405 13.22 6.51 -6.83
CA GLY A 405 12.12 7.44 -6.58
C GLY A 405 10.79 7.03 -7.24
N GLU A 406 9.89 7.99 -7.37
CA GLU A 406 8.53 7.80 -7.91
C GLU A 406 8.51 7.90 -9.44
N ILE A 407 7.84 6.96 -10.09
CA ILE A 407 7.69 6.89 -11.54
C ILE A 407 6.22 6.77 -11.93
N ALA A 408 5.70 7.71 -12.70
CA ALA A 408 4.30 7.73 -13.14
C ALA A 408 4.11 7.18 -14.57
N ILE A 409 3.13 6.29 -14.74
CA ILE A 409 2.77 5.65 -16.00
C ILE A 409 1.28 5.89 -16.28
N ASP A 410 0.98 6.77 -17.23
CA ASP A 410 -0.38 7.05 -17.70
C ASP A 410 -0.76 6.02 -18.78
N GLY A 411 -1.01 4.79 -18.31
CA GLY A 411 -1.30 3.60 -19.10
C GLY A 411 -1.19 2.34 -18.24
N ASP A 412 -1.04 1.18 -18.89
CA ASP A 412 -0.82 -0.11 -18.23
C ASP A 412 0.67 -0.43 -18.05
N LEU A 413 0.99 -1.26 -17.05
CA LEU A 413 2.34 -1.77 -16.78
C LEU A 413 2.39 -3.29 -16.97
N MET A 414 3.41 -3.77 -17.65
CA MET A 414 3.85 -5.17 -17.60
C MET A 414 5.23 -5.24 -16.95
N ILE A 415 5.42 -6.13 -15.98
CA ILE A 415 6.69 -6.29 -15.26
C ILE A 415 7.08 -7.75 -15.06
N SER A 416 8.38 -8.04 -15.17
CA SER A 416 8.99 -9.32 -14.85
C SER A 416 10.49 -9.16 -14.61
N GLY A 417 11.08 -10.06 -13.83
CA GLY A 417 12.51 -10.21 -13.61
C GLY A 417 13.04 -9.54 -12.35
N VAL A 418 14.34 -9.26 -12.37
CA VAL A 418 15.07 -8.77 -11.18
C VAL A 418 14.98 -7.25 -11.08
N VAL A 419 14.73 -6.72 -9.89
CA VAL A 419 14.61 -5.29 -9.56
C VAL A 419 15.69 -4.89 -8.56
N GLN A 420 16.25 -3.68 -8.69
CA GLN A 420 17.24 -3.12 -7.78
C GLN A 420 16.87 -1.68 -7.40
N GLY A 421 17.21 -1.25 -6.19
CA GLY A 421 17.00 0.12 -5.73
C GLY A 421 15.62 0.34 -5.09
N THR A 422 15.33 1.60 -4.79
CA THR A 422 14.14 2.01 -4.06
C THR A 422 13.27 2.91 -4.95
N GLY A 423 12.03 2.51 -5.23
CA GLY A 423 11.12 3.31 -6.03
C GLY A 423 9.70 2.77 -6.13
N GLU A 424 8.77 3.67 -6.46
CA GLU A 424 7.35 3.37 -6.62
C GLU A 424 6.96 3.53 -8.10
N LEU A 425 6.30 2.50 -8.65
CA LEU A 425 5.66 2.55 -9.95
C LEU A 425 4.18 2.92 -9.75
N GLN A 426 3.84 4.15 -10.12
CA GLN A 426 2.50 4.72 -10.06
C GLN A 426 1.82 4.54 -11.42
N VAL A 427 0.93 3.57 -11.55
CA VAL A 427 0.32 3.12 -12.81
C VAL A 427 -1.15 3.51 -12.82
N ARG A 428 -1.59 4.30 -13.80
CA ARG A 428 -3.01 4.67 -13.90
C ARG A 428 -3.90 3.48 -14.22
N GLY A 429 -3.45 2.62 -15.15
CA GLY A 429 -4.18 1.46 -15.63
C GLY A 429 -3.87 0.19 -14.83
N ASN A 430 -3.97 -0.94 -15.53
CA ASN A 430 -3.74 -2.26 -14.98
C ASN A 430 -2.23 -2.59 -14.89
N THR A 431 -1.86 -3.45 -13.94
CA THR A 431 -0.51 -4.03 -13.86
C THR A 431 -0.56 -5.54 -14.11
N TYR A 432 0.32 -6.03 -14.99
CA TYR A 432 0.48 -7.44 -15.35
C TYR A 432 1.86 -7.95 -14.88
N VAL A 433 1.86 -8.85 -13.90
CA VAL A 433 3.08 -9.50 -13.39
C VAL A 433 3.25 -10.85 -14.09
N MET A 434 4.12 -10.87 -15.11
CA MET A 434 4.20 -11.96 -16.08
C MET A 434 5.12 -13.12 -15.67
N GLY A 435 5.93 -12.90 -14.66
CA GLY A 435 6.89 -13.86 -14.11
C GLY A 435 7.36 -13.35 -12.75
N ASP A 436 8.41 -13.95 -12.21
CA ASP A 436 8.95 -13.49 -10.93
C ASP A 436 9.30 -12.00 -10.96
N VAL A 437 9.09 -11.31 -9.84
CA VAL A 437 9.60 -9.96 -9.61
C VAL A 437 10.36 -10.00 -8.30
N THR A 438 11.69 -10.03 -8.34
CA THR A 438 12.51 -10.25 -7.14
C THR A 438 13.62 -9.23 -7.00
N TYR A 439 14.03 -8.95 -5.78
CA TYR A 439 15.13 -8.04 -5.52
C TYR A 439 16.50 -8.61 -5.95
N ALA A 440 17.34 -7.73 -6.51
CA ALA A 440 18.77 -7.94 -6.73
C ALA A 440 19.50 -7.79 -5.39
N ASP A 441 19.31 -8.77 -4.51
CA ASP A 441 19.87 -8.74 -3.17
C ASP A 441 21.36 -9.13 -3.15
N ALA A 442 22.08 -8.54 -2.20
CA ALA A 442 23.42 -8.93 -1.83
C ALA A 442 23.38 -10.30 -1.13
N ASP A 443 24.49 -11.04 -1.22
CA ASP A 443 24.58 -12.41 -0.71
C ASP A 443 24.18 -12.50 0.78
N GLY A 444 23.00 -13.08 1.03
CA GLY A 444 22.48 -13.35 2.38
C GLY A 444 21.75 -12.19 3.06
N GLU A 445 21.53 -11.07 2.36
CA GLU A 445 20.90 -9.87 2.92
C GLU A 445 19.62 -9.53 2.13
N TYR A 446 18.45 -9.87 2.69
CA TYR A 446 17.18 -9.58 2.02
C TYR A 446 16.92 -8.07 1.93
N GLY A 447 16.54 -7.61 0.74
CA GLY A 447 16.20 -6.23 0.42
C GLY A 447 17.37 -5.24 0.54
N GLN A 448 18.61 -5.68 0.33
CA GLN A 448 19.79 -4.83 0.24
C GLN A 448 20.56 -5.20 -1.02
N PHE A 449 20.83 -4.28 -1.94
CA PHE A 449 21.60 -4.59 -3.16
C PHE A 449 23.11 -4.44 -3.01
N SER A 450 23.55 -4.02 -1.84
CA SER A 450 24.95 -3.84 -1.49
C SER A 450 25.11 -4.08 0.01
N ASN A 451 26.32 -4.37 0.49
CA ASN A 451 26.58 -4.57 1.92
C ASN A 451 26.52 -3.26 2.74
N ASN A 452 25.98 -2.19 2.17
CA ASN A 452 25.71 -0.91 2.82
C ASN A 452 24.22 -0.86 3.22
N PRO A 453 23.89 -0.68 4.50
CA PRO A 453 22.49 -0.62 4.96
C PRO A 453 21.64 0.51 4.35
N GLU A 454 22.28 1.53 3.78
CA GLU A 454 21.60 2.63 3.06
C GLU A 454 21.17 2.22 1.63
N ASP A 455 21.71 1.13 1.08
CA ASP A 455 21.48 0.65 -0.28
C ASP A 455 20.39 -0.43 -0.29
N GLN A 456 19.13 0.00 -0.15
CA GLN A 456 17.97 -0.89 -0.01
C GLN A 456 17.25 -1.16 -1.33
N ASN A 457 16.72 -2.37 -1.46
CA ASN A 457 15.73 -2.73 -2.46
C ASN A 457 14.33 -2.59 -1.85
N LEU A 458 13.52 -1.69 -2.41
CA LEU A 458 12.13 -1.47 -2.02
C LEU A 458 11.33 -1.09 -3.27
N LEU A 459 10.42 -1.98 -3.67
CA LEU A 459 9.49 -1.76 -4.79
C LEU A 459 8.08 -1.51 -4.24
N GLY A 460 7.45 -0.44 -4.73
CA GLY A 460 6.01 -0.24 -4.63
C GLY A 460 5.38 -0.27 -6.01
N ILE A 461 4.24 -0.95 -6.14
CA ILE A 461 3.40 -0.92 -7.32
C ILE A 461 2.02 -0.41 -6.90
N SER A 462 1.70 0.82 -7.29
CA SER A 462 0.41 1.46 -7.07
C SER A 462 -0.36 1.49 -8.38
N SER A 463 -1.51 0.82 -8.47
CA SER A 463 -2.31 0.71 -9.70
C SER A 463 -3.71 1.31 -9.55
N GLY A 464 -4.10 2.19 -10.48
CA GLY A 464 -5.45 2.70 -10.58
C GLY A 464 -6.41 1.66 -11.17
N GLY A 465 -5.90 0.76 -12.01
CA GLY A 465 -6.53 -0.49 -12.43
C GLY A 465 -6.21 -1.66 -11.49
N SER A 466 -6.58 -2.87 -11.91
CA SER A 466 -6.32 -4.12 -11.19
C SER A 466 -4.88 -4.59 -11.37
N ILE A 467 -4.41 -5.45 -10.45
CA ILE A 467 -3.11 -6.13 -10.56
C ILE A 467 -3.35 -7.62 -10.83
N MET A 468 -2.82 -8.12 -11.93
CA MET A 468 -2.92 -9.52 -12.34
C MET A 468 -1.56 -10.19 -12.23
N ILE A 469 -1.50 -11.28 -11.46
CA ILE A 469 -0.28 -12.03 -11.19
C ILE A 469 -0.43 -13.45 -11.72
N GLY A 470 0.43 -13.83 -12.66
CA GLY A 470 0.35 -15.13 -13.30
C GLY A 470 -0.74 -15.19 -14.37
N ASP A 471 -1.33 -16.36 -14.54
CA ASP A 471 -2.28 -16.64 -15.63
C ASP A 471 -3.72 -16.43 -15.19
N TYR A 472 -4.23 -15.24 -15.47
CA TYR A 472 -5.58 -14.87 -15.08
C TYR A 472 -6.66 -15.29 -16.09
N ASN A 473 -6.30 -15.89 -17.23
CA ASN A 473 -7.18 -16.03 -18.39
C ASN A 473 -7.38 -17.46 -18.90
N THR A 474 -6.59 -18.43 -18.43
CA THR A 474 -6.81 -19.83 -18.79
C THR A 474 -8.08 -20.39 -18.16
N VAL A 475 -8.93 -20.99 -18.98
CA VAL A 475 -10.11 -21.74 -18.53
C VAL A 475 -9.71 -22.88 -17.61
N ARG A 476 -10.54 -23.20 -16.61
CA ARG A 476 -10.24 -24.35 -15.73
C ARG A 476 -10.20 -25.65 -16.53
N ALA A 477 -9.12 -26.42 -16.39
CA ALA A 477 -8.99 -27.69 -17.08
C ALA A 477 -10.04 -28.72 -16.61
N LEU A 478 -10.81 -29.28 -17.54
CA LEU A 478 -11.78 -30.33 -17.25
C LEU A 478 -11.09 -31.66 -16.91
N PRO A 479 -11.49 -32.35 -15.83
CA PRO A 479 -11.16 -33.77 -15.66
C PRO A 479 -11.86 -34.59 -16.76
N TYR A 480 -11.08 -35.32 -17.57
CA TYR A 480 -11.56 -36.21 -18.66
C TYR A 480 -12.64 -37.24 -18.25
N ASP A 481 -12.79 -37.54 -16.96
CA ASP A 481 -13.73 -38.56 -16.48
C ASP A 481 -15.21 -38.12 -16.39
N ASP A 482 -15.52 -36.81 -16.39
CA ASP A 482 -16.92 -36.38 -16.23
C ASP A 482 -17.76 -36.63 -17.50
N HIS A 483 -17.13 -36.61 -18.68
CA HIS A 483 -17.79 -36.97 -19.94
C HIS A 483 -18.21 -38.46 -20.01
N LYS A 484 -17.58 -39.36 -19.23
CA LYS A 484 -17.95 -40.79 -19.24
C LYS A 484 -18.99 -41.15 -18.20
N ASN A 485 -19.02 -40.47 -17.06
CA ASN A 485 -20.00 -40.76 -16.01
C ASN A 485 -21.42 -40.36 -16.43
N ARG A 486 -21.59 -39.36 -17.31
CA ARG A 486 -22.89 -39.02 -17.91
C ARG A 486 -23.38 -39.99 -18.99
N ARG A 487 -22.53 -40.90 -19.52
CA ARG A 487 -22.92 -41.96 -20.50
C ARG A 487 -23.04 -43.38 -19.92
N GLY A 488 -23.05 -43.54 -18.59
CA GLY A 488 -23.50 -44.79 -17.95
C GLY A 488 -22.58 -46.01 -18.11
N ARG A 489 -21.25 -45.84 -18.10
CA ARG A 489 -20.31 -46.96 -17.93
C ARG A 489 -19.15 -46.61 -17.01
N SER A 490 -19.42 -46.66 -15.71
CA SER A 490 -18.38 -46.87 -14.70
C SER A 490 -17.90 -48.32 -14.76
N THR A 491 -16.65 -48.54 -15.17
CA THR A 491 -15.92 -49.75 -14.78
C THR A 491 -14.65 -49.33 -14.08
N ALA A 492 -14.62 -49.55 -12.76
CA ALA A 492 -13.57 -49.24 -11.80
C ALA A 492 -12.17 -49.82 -12.12
N ARG A 493 -11.54 -49.38 -13.22
CA ARG A 493 -10.21 -49.83 -13.64
C ARG A 493 -9.31 -48.72 -14.19
N ASP A 494 -9.60 -47.46 -13.88
CA ASP A 494 -9.00 -46.30 -14.56
C ASP A 494 -7.90 -45.57 -13.76
N GLY A 495 -7.25 -46.22 -12.79
CA GLY A 495 -6.00 -45.71 -12.20
C GLY A 495 -4.78 -45.73 -13.14
N PHE A 496 -4.94 -46.14 -14.41
CA PHE A 496 -3.87 -46.29 -15.39
C PHE A 496 -3.95 -45.30 -16.57
N TYR A 497 -5.02 -44.50 -16.66
CA TYR A 497 -5.20 -43.50 -17.74
C TYR A 497 -4.71 -42.10 -17.34
N TRP A 498 -4.75 -41.76 -16.04
CA TRP A 498 -4.26 -40.50 -15.49
C TRP A 498 -2.75 -40.28 -15.71
N ASP A 499 -1.95 -41.35 -15.70
CA ASP A 499 -0.48 -41.28 -15.79
C ASP A 499 0.07 -41.09 -17.21
N ARG A 500 -0.78 -41.24 -18.25
CA ARG A 500 -0.43 -40.92 -19.65
C ARG A 500 -0.89 -39.53 -20.07
N PHE A 501 -2.10 -39.12 -19.66
CA PHE A 501 -2.60 -37.77 -19.93
C PHE A 501 -1.67 -36.69 -19.35
N ARG A 502 -1.13 -36.91 -18.14
CA ARG A 502 -0.15 -36.04 -17.46
C ARG A 502 1.19 -35.86 -18.19
N ARG A 503 1.60 -36.85 -19.01
CA ARG A 503 2.89 -36.82 -19.72
C ARG A 503 2.79 -36.21 -21.10
N ASP A 504 1.66 -36.37 -21.77
CA ASP A 504 1.52 -35.98 -23.17
C ASP A 504 1.31 -34.46 -23.33
N LEU A 505 0.67 -33.75 -22.39
CA LEU A 505 0.40 -32.29 -22.49
C LEU A 505 1.66 -31.39 -22.50
N HIS A 506 2.69 -31.72 -21.72
CA HIS A 506 3.97 -30.98 -21.73
C HIS A 506 4.90 -31.43 -22.88
N ILE A 507 4.68 -32.64 -23.40
CA ILE A 507 5.47 -33.22 -24.50
C ILE A 507 4.91 -32.81 -25.87
N ASP A 508 3.61 -32.55 -26.01
CA ASP A 508 3.00 -32.27 -27.31
C ASP A 508 3.33 -30.87 -27.86
N TYR A 509 3.63 -29.85 -27.03
CA TYR A 509 4.16 -28.59 -27.57
C TYR A 509 5.58 -28.76 -28.14
N GLN A 510 6.46 -29.54 -27.45
CA GLN A 510 7.77 -29.90 -28.01
C GLN A 510 7.64 -30.67 -29.34
N ASN A 511 6.53 -31.40 -29.54
CA ASN A 511 6.26 -32.16 -30.76
C ASN A 511 5.36 -31.44 -31.79
N ARG A 512 4.65 -30.37 -31.45
CA ARG A 512 3.90 -29.52 -32.41
C ARG A 512 4.85 -28.79 -33.38
N HIS A 513 6.15 -28.75 -33.08
CA HIS A 513 7.22 -28.39 -34.01
C HIS A 513 7.99 -29.59 -34.61
N ALA A 514 7.65 -30.83 -34.24
CA ALA A 514 8.25 -32.05 -34.74
C ALA A 514 7.19 -33.09 -35.19
N SER A 515 6.77 -32.93 -36.44
CA SER A 515 6.22 -33.96 -37.34
C SER A 515 4.82 -34.54 -37.06
N ALA A 516 3.89 -34.18 -37.94
CA ALA A 516 2.65 -34.90 -38.18
C ALA A 516 2.91 -36.38 -38.52
N ARG A 517 2.49 -37.29 -37.63
CA ARG A 517 2.29 -38.72 -37.94
C ARG A 517 1.02 -39.26 -37.28
N ASP A 518 -0.08 -39.07 -37.98
CA ASP A 518 -1.10 -40.08 -38.31
C ASP A 518 -1.30 -41.21 -37.29
N ARG A 519 -2.04 -40.92 -36.20
CA ARG A 519 -2.93 -41.88 -35.53
C ARG A 519 -4.14 -41.16 -34.95
N GLN A 520 -5.26 -41.28 -35.66
CA GLN A 520 -6.61 -40.97 -35.19
C GLN A 520 -6.90 -41.75 -33.87
N ARG A 521 -6.80 -41.05 -32.75
CA ARG A 521 -7.54 -41.30 -31.51
C ARG A 521 -8.09 -39.94 -31.12
N ASP A 522 -9.39 -39.84 -30.90
CA ASP A 522 -10.04 -38.62 -30.39
C ASP A 522 -9.62 -38.41 -28.92
N THR A 523 -8.36 -38.05 -28.72
CA THR A 523 -7.90 -37.30 -27.56
C THR A 523 -8.38 -35.88 -27.79
N GLN A 524 -9.49 -35.50 -27.15
CA GLN A 524 -9.77 -34.09 -26.93
C GLN A 524 -8.55 -33.50 -26.21
N GLU A 525 -7.86 -32.56 -26.86
CA GLU A 525 -6.55 -32.00 -26.48
C GLU A 525 -6.68 -30.96 -25.35
N PHE A 526 -7.67 -31.08 -24.47
CA PHE A 526 -7.91 -30.09 -23.43
C PHE A 526 -6.91 -30.23 -22.29
N GLY A 527 -6.09 -29.20 -22.12
CA GLY A 527 -5.21 -29.06 -20.97
C GLY A 527 -4.66 -27.65 -20.86
N TYR A 528 -3.88 -27.44 -19.81
CA TYR A 528 -3.13 -26.24 -19.42
C TYR A 528 -2.53 -25.38 -20.56
N PHE A 529 -2.24 -26.01 -21.70
CA PHE A 529 -1.53 -25.46 -22.86
C PHE A 529 -2.35 -25.51 -24.16
N ASP A 530 -3.67 -25.70 -24.07
CA ASP A 530 -4.58 -25.65 -25.21
C ASP A 530 -4.87 -24.20 -25.62
N ASP A 531 -5.24 -23.95 -26.87
CA ASP A 531 -5.42 -22.60 -27.44
C ASP A 531 -6.68 -21.85 -26.93
N VAL A 532 -7.42 -22.45 -25.99
CA VAL A 532 -8.66 -21.91 -25.45
C VAL A 532 -8.37 -20.91 -24.32
N VAL A 533 -8.71 -19.65 -24.57
CA VAL A 533 -8.70 -18.54 -23.58
C VAL A 533 -10.14 -18.29 -23.13
N ASP A 534 -10.32 -17.95 -21.86
CA ASP A 534 -11.63 -17.49 -21.37
C ASP A 534 -11.97 -16.15 -22.05
N ASP A 535 -13.03 -16.13 -22.85
CA ASP A 535 -13.50 -14.93 -23.53
C ASP A 535 -14.54 -14.15 -22.71
N GLY A 536 -14.88 -14.64 -21.51
CA GLY A 536 -15.90 -14.08 -20.64
C GLY A 536 -17.32 -14.44 -21.05
N GLY A 537 -17.50 -15.29 -22.06
CA GLY A 537 -18.79 -15.56 -22.70
C GLY A 537 -19.23 -17.03 -22.65
N ILE A 538 -20.47 -17.24 -23.10
CA ILE A 538 -21.04 -18.57 -23.39
C ILE A 538 -20.47 -19.04 -24.74
N ALA A 539 -19.15 -19.19 -24.83
CA ALA A 539 -18.48 -19.74 -26.00
C ALA A 539 -18.18 -21.22 -25.77
N TYR A 540 -18.70 -22.07 -26.64
CA TYR A 540 -18.46 -23.52 -26.60
C TYR A 540 -17.03 -23.80 -27.04
N MET A 541 -16.30 -24.61 -26.26
CA MET A 541 -14.94 -25.02 -26.60
C MET A 541 -14.93 -25.67 -28.00
N ASN A 542 -14.15 -25.09 -28.93
CA ASN A 542 -13.90 -25.63 -30.27
C ASN A 542 -15.13 -25.92 -31.16
N GLY A 543 -16.24 -25.17 -31.00
CA GLY A 543 -17.42 -25.32 -31.87
C GLY A 543 -18.09 -26.70 -31.80
N ASP A 544 -17.79 -27.47 -30.76
CA ASP A 544 -18.50 -28.69 -30.41
C ASP A 544 -19.68 -28.26 -29.52
N ASP A 545 -20.89 -28.22 -30.11
CA ASP A 545 -22.14 -27.82 -29.43
C ASP A 545 -22.45 -28.69 -28.18
N ASP A 546 -21.71 -29.78 -27.97
CA ASP A 546 -21.80 -30.71 -26.83
C ASP A 546 -20.80 -30.40 -25.68
N ALA A 547 -19.89 -29.42 -25.81
CA ALA A 547 -18.91 -29.05 -24.78
C ALA A 547 -19.35 -27.82 -23.99
N ASN A 548 -19.63 -27.97 -22.69
CA ASN A 548 -20.09 -26.83 -21.89
C ASN A 548 -19.05 -25.70 -21.83
N PRO A 549 -19.49 -24.43 -21.82
CA PRO A 549 -18.60 -23.28 -21.66
C PRO A 549 -18.06 -23.23 -20.22
N VAL A 550 -16.73 -23.27 -20.07
CA VAL A 550 -16.03 -23.29 -18.77
C VAL A 550 -15.39 -21.92 -18.54
N SER A 551 -15.45 -21.43 -17.31
CA SER A 551 -14.83 -20.18 -16.89
C SER A 551 -13.41 -20.40 -16.32
N SER A 552 -12.60 -19.35 -16.33
CA SER A 552 -11.35 -19.26 -15.56
C SER A 552 -11.62 -19.11 -14.06
N PHE A 553 -10.62 -19.34 -13.21
CA PHE A 553 -10.73 -19.01 -11.79
C PHE A 553 -11.02 -17.51 -11.59
N THR A 554 -10.34 -16.65 -12.34
CA THR A 554 -10.54 -15.20 -12.31
C THR A 554 -11.99 -14.84 -12.56
N SER A 555 -12.61 -15.36 -13.63
CA SER A 555 -14.02 -15.14 -13.93
C SER A 555 -14.93 -15.56 -12.76
N GLY A 556 -14.63 -16.68 -12.09
CA GLY A 556 -15.34 -17.08 -10.88
C GLY A 556 -15.21 -16.08 -9.73
N GLN A 557 -14.02 -15.47 -9.54
CA GLN A 557 -13.84 -14.39 -8.55
C GLN A 557 -14.57 -13.10 -8.94
N LEU A 558 -14.57 -12.73 -10.23
CA LEU A 558 -15.34 -11.57 -10.71
C LEU A 558 -16.82 -11.73 -10.38
N MET A 559 -17.38 -12.92 -10.62
CA MET A 559 -18.79 -13.21 -10.31
C MET A 559 -19.11 -13.03 -8.82
N LEU A 560 -18.18 -13.40 -7.94
CA LEU A 560 -18.34 -13.24 -6.50
C LEU A 560 -18.25 -11.76 -6.09
N PHE A 561 -17.24 -11.04 -6.53
CA PHE A 561 -17.07 -9.62 -6.20
C PHE A 561 -18.21 -8.76 -6.78
N ASN A 562 -18.64 -9.05 -8.01
CA ASN A 562 -19.80 -8.39 -8.62
C ASN A 562 -21.07 -8.61 -7.81
N ARG A 563 -21.31 -9.82 -7.31
CA ARG A 563 -22.45 -10.10 -6.42
C ARG A 563 -22.38 -9.28 -5.14
N LEU A 564 -21.21 -9.16 -4.53
CA LEU A 564 -21.02 -8.37 -3.30
C LEU A 564 -21.30 -6.87 -3.55
N GLU A 565 -20.82 -6.33 -4.66
CA GLU A 565 -21.05 -4.94 -5.06
C GLU A 565 -22.51 -4.68 -5.44
N HIS A 566 -23.15 -5.63 -6.13
CA HIS A 566 -24.56 -5.57 -6.47
C HIS A 566 -25.45 -5.57 -5.22
N ALA A 567 -25.13 -6.41 -4.23
CA ALA A 567 -25.84 -6.44 -2.96
C ALA A 567 -25.75 -5.09 -2.22
N LYS A 568 -24.58 -4.45 -2.22
CA LYS A 568 -24.41 -3.11 -1.61
C LYS A 568 -25.24 -2.05 -2.34
N ALA A 569 -25.21 -2.03 -3.66
CA ALA A 569 -26.00 -1.09 -4.46
C ALA A 569 -27.51 -1.27 -4.26
N ALA A 570 -27.96 -2.51 -4.04
CA ALA A 570 -29.35 -2.79 -3.71
C ALA A 570 -29.75 -2.26 -2.32
N ASP A 571 -28.82 -2.26 -1.35
CA ASP A 571 -29.04 -1.76 0.01
C ASP A 571 -28.89 -0.23 0.14
N ASP A 572 -28.04 0.39 -0.67
CA ASP A 572 -27.80 1.83 -0.72
C ASP A 572 -27.88 2.37 -2.17
N PRO A 573 -29.00 3.02 -2.56
CA PRO A 573 -29.16 3.57 -3.91
C PRO A 573 -28.21 4.71 -4.28
N ASP A 574 -27.54 5.33 -3.30
CA ASP A 574 -26.54 6.38 -3.55
C ASP A 574 -25.12 5.78 -3.71
N TYR A 575 -24.97 4.47 -3.50
CA TYR A 575 -23.72 3.74 -3.70
C TYR A 575 -23.43 3.56 -5.19
N THR A 576 -22.21 3.91 -5.60
CA THR A 576 -21.69 3.61 -6.95
C THR A 576 -21.03 2.23 -6.91
N PRO A 577 -21.63 1.15 -7.47
CA PRO A 577 -20.99 -0.16 -7.45
C PRO A 577 -19.79 -0.22 -8.39
N ARG A 578 -18.82 -1.04 -8.02
CA ARG A 578 -17.67 -1.39 -8.85
C ARG A 578 -17.86 -2.80 -9.41
N TYR A 579 -18.15 -2.90 -10.69
CA TYR A 579 -18.20 -4.19 -11.36
C TYR A 579 -16.91 -4.47 -12.12
N TYR A 580 -16.55 -5.75 -12.14
CA TYR A 580 -15.41 -6.27 -12.86
C TYR A 580 -15.88 -7.14 -14.03
N GLN A 581 -15.20 -7.02 -15.16
CA GLN A 581 -15.37 -7.90 -16.30
C GLN A 581 -14.01 -8.27 -16.88
N LEU A 582 -13.95 -9.41 -17.57
CA LEU A 582 -12.70 -9.91 -18.12
C LEU A 582 -12.14 -8.98 -19.19
N ARG A 583 -13.02 -8.41 -20.01
CA ARG A 583 -12.73 -7.51 -21.13
C ARG A 583 -13.95 -6.65 -21.47
N GLU A 584 -13.74 -5.55 -22.20
CA GLU A 584 -14.80 -4.57 -22.55
C GLU A 584 -16.06 -5.21 -23.17
N THR A 585 -15.90 -6.31 -23.92
CA THR A 585 -17.00 -6.99 -24.62
C THR A 585 -17.64 -8.13 -23.84
N ALA A 586 -17.11 -8.50 -22.68
CA ALA A 586 -17.64 -9.60 -21.87
C ALA A 586 -18.87 -9.12 -21.07
N PRO A 587 -19.88 -9.97 -20.87
CA PRO A 587 -20.95 -9.68 -19.93
C PRO A 587 -20.43 -9.58 -18.48
N ILE A 588 -21.11 -8.77 -17.68
CA ILE A 588 -20.87 -8.67 -16.23
C ILE A 588 -21.72 -9.74 -15.55
N TRP A 589 -21.07 -10.76 -15.02
CA TRP A 589 -21.72 -11.89 -14.39
C TRP A 589 -21.77 -11.74 -12.88
N GLU A 590 -22.82 -12.28 -12.26
CA GLU A 590 -22.91 -12.60 -10.85
C GLU A 590 -23.36 -14.05 -10.65
N TYR A 591 -22.89 -14.70 -9.58
CA TYR A 591 -23.29 -16.06 -9.25
C TYR A 591 -24.23 -16.08 -8.04
N LEU A 592 -25.49 -16.43 -8.26
CA LEU A 592 -26.55 -16.44 -7.22
C LEU A 592 -26.67 -17.77 -6.47
N GLY A 593 -25.81 -18.74 -6.80
CA GLY A 593 -25.77 -20.03 -6.11
C GLY A 593 -25.38 -19.92 -4.64
N ASP A 594 -25.49 -21.04 -3.93
CA ASP A 594 -25.05 -21.13 -2.55
C ASP A 594 -23.52 -21.24 -2.44
N GLU A 595 -22.82 -21.82 -3.41
CA GLU A 595 -21.35 -21.88 -3.45
C GLU A 595 -20.66 -20.53 -3.75
N GLN A 596 -19.35 -20.46 -3.48
CA GLN A 596 -18.50 -19.27 -3.69
C GLN A 596 -18.40 -18.79 -5.15
N HIS A 597 -18.47 -19.70 -6.13
CA HIS A 597 -18.43 -19.39 -7.58
C HIS A 597 -18.87 -20.61 -8.39
N THR A 598 -19.11 -20.43 -9.69
CA THR A 598 -19.28 -21.52 -10.67
C THR A 598 -18.11 -21.57 -11.65
N ASP A 599 -17.76 -22.77 -12.08
CA ASP A 599 -16.74 -23.01 -13.12
C ASP A 599 -17.36 -23.03 -14.53
N TRP A 600 -18.66 -22.76 -14.65
CA TRP A 600 -19.44 -23.01 -15.86
C TRP A 600 -20.35 -21.81 -16.18
N TYR A 601 -20.33 -21.38 -17.45
CA TYR A 601 -21.20 -20.30 -17.94
C TYR A 601 -22.63 -20.77 -18.25
N ASP A 602 -22.88 -22.08 -18.35
CA ASP A 602 -24.23 -22.64 -18.53
C ASP A 602 -24.94 -22.99 -17.21
N ASN A 603 -24.35 -22.60 -16.07
CA ASN A 603 -24.96 -22.81 -14.76
C ASN A 603 -26.24 -21.97 -14.64
N PRO A 604 -27.39 -22.57 -14.27
CA PRO A 604 -28.67 -21.86 -14.15
C PRO A 604 -28.71 -20.80 -13.03
N GLU A 605 -27.74 -20.81 -12.11
CA GLU A 605 -27.59 -19.84 -11.03
C GLU A 605 -26.64 -18.68 -11.40
N LEU A 606 -26.10 -18.69 -12.62
CA LEU A 606 -25.33 -17.58 -13.17
C LEU A 606 -26.28 -16.58 -13.84
N GLU A 607 -26.21 -15.32 -13.45
CA GLU A 607 -27.02 -14.25 -14.01
C GLU A 607 -26.14 -13.11 -14.52
N GLU A 608 -26.51 -12.54 -15.68
CA GLU A 608 -25.90 -11.32 -16.19
C GLU A 608 -26.54 -10.14 -15.47
N ILE A 609 -25.73 -9.27 -14.87
CA ILE A 609 -26.22 -8.03 -14.27
C ILE A 609 -26.76 -7.15 -15.40
N ALA A 610 -28.08 -6.91 -15.37
CA ALA A 610 -28.77 -6.30 -16.48
C ALA A 610 -28.44 -4.80 -16.62
N GLY A 611 -28.52 -4.28 -17.85
CA GLY A 611 -28.11 -2.90 -18.15
C GLY A 611 -28.79 -1.77 -17.37
N GLY A 612 -29.92 -2.00 -16.70
CA GLY A 612 -30.51 -1.01 -15.78
C GLY A 612 -29.82 -0.95 -14.42
N ASP A 613 -29.25 -2.06 -13.97
CA ASP A 613 -28.48 -2.17 -12.71
C ASP A 613 -27.00 -1.76 -12.92
N LEU A 614 -26.61 -1.53 -14.18
CA LEU A 614 -25.32 -0.96 -14.57
C LEU A 614 -25.36 0.59 -14.65
N ASP A 615 -26.54 1.21 -14.56
CA ASP A 615 -26.68 2.66 -14.65
C ASP A 615 -25.95 3.34 -13.47
N GLY A 616 -24.87 4.06 -13.76
CA GLY A 616 -24.05 4.72 -12.74
C GLY A 616 -23.01 3.84 -12.06
N ALA A 617 -22.85 2.59 -12.49
CA ALA A 617 -21.78 1.71 -12.03
C ALA A 617 -20.42 2.06 -12.65
N ALA A 618 -19.35 1.81 -11.92
CA ALA A 618 -17.98 1.81 -12.44
C ALA A 618 -17.62 0.40 -12.92
N ILE A 619 -17.33 0.25 -14.21
CA ILE A 619 -17.01 -1.04 -14.84
C ILE A 619 -15.51 -1.09 -15.14
N HIS A 620 -14.82 -2.09 -14.58
CA HIS A 620 -13.38 -2.26 -14.70
C HIS A 620 -13.03 -3.52 -15.50
N ASP A 621 -12.24 -3.33 -16.55
CA ASP A 621 -11.73 -4.39 -17.40
C ASP A 621 -10.41 -4.94 -16.86
N LEU A 622 -10.27 -6.27 -16.82
CA LEU A 622 -8.96 -6.90 -16.56
C LEU A 622 -8.08 -6.95 -17.82
N SER A 623 -8.69 -6.95 -19.01
CA SER A 623 -7.97 -6.98 -20.28
C SER A 623 -7.16 -5.69 -20.51
N PRO A 624 -6.04 -5.78 -21.23
CA PRO A 624 -5.25 -4.60 -21.60
C PRO A 624 -6.06 -3.52 -22.28
N SER A 625 -5.92 -2.29 -21.80
CA SER A 625 -6.68 -1.15 -22.31
C SER A 625 -6.46 -0.93 -23.81
N ALA A 626 -7.54 -0.68 -24.56
CA ALA A 626 -7.50 -0.50 -26.01
C ALA A 626 -6.78 -1.64 -26.80
N GLY A 627 -6.61 -2.83 -26.20
CA GLY A 627 -5.95 -3.98 -26.82
C GLY A 627 -4.50 -3.70 -27.24
N TRP A 628 -3.76 -2.88 -26.49
CA TRP A 628 -2.34 -2.59 -26.80
C TRP A 628 -1.47 -3.86 -26.79
N ILE A 629 -1.88 -4.89 -26.06
CA ILE A 629 -1.38 -6.24 -26.15
C ILE A 629 -2.57 -7.20 -26.06
N SER A 630 -2.56 -8.31 -26.80
CA SER A 630 -3.62 -9.29 -26.71
C SER A 630 -3.44 -10.21 -25.50
N GLU A 631 -4.54 -10.73 -25.01
CA GLU A 631 -4.54 -11.71 -23.91
C GLU A 631 -3.83 -13.02 -24.30
N ASP A 632 -3.90 -13.42 -25.58
CA ASP A 632 -3.11 -14.54 -26.10
C ASP A 632 -1.60 -14.27 -25.97
N GLN A 633 -1.16 -13.04 -26.24
CA GLN A 633 0.25 -12.65 -26.09
C GLN A 633 0.65 -12.65 -24.61
N LEU A 634 -0.20 -12.15 -23.71
CA LEU A 634 0.04 -12.22 -22.26
C LEU A 634 0.19 -13.67 -21.81
N ARG A 635 -0.77 -14.51 -22.19
CA ARG A 635 -0.76 -15.93 -21.84
C ARG A 635 0.49 -16.64 -22.36
N GLU A 636 0.90 -16.40 -23.61
CA GLU A 636 2.13 -17.00 -24.18
C GLU A 636 3.39 -16.54 -23.44
N MET A 637 3.45 -15.28 -22.99
CA MET A 637 4.58 -14.77 -22.21
C MET A 637 4.67 -15.42 -20.83
N TRP A 638 3.56 -15.48 -20.11
CA TRP A 638 3.49 -16.18 -18.82
C TRP A 638 3.83 -17.66 -18.98
N TYR A 639 3.27 -18.31 -20.00
CA TYR A 639 3.54 -19.70 -20.34
C TYR A 639 5.03 -19.95 -20.55
N THR A 640 5.69 -19.04 -21.27
CA THR A 640 7.12 -19.13 -21.54
C THR A 640 7.94 -18.99 -20.27
N ASP A 641 7.56 -18.06 -19.38
CA ASP A 641 8.17 -17.94 -18.05
C ASP A 641 8.01 -19.24 -17.26
N GLU A 642 6.78 -19.74 -17.16
CA GLU A 642 6.44 -20.96 -16.44
C GLU A 642 7.29 -22.15 -16.89
N LEU A 643 7.36 -22.41 -18.19
CA LEU A 643 8.13 -23.51 -18.77
C LEU A 643 9.65 -23.34 -18.64
N SER A 644 10.13 -22.12 -18.43
CA SER A 644 11.56 -21.86 -18.23
C SER A 644 12.03 -22.23 -16.82
N ARG A 645 11.10 -22.40 -15.87
CA ARG A 645 11.41 -22.65 -14.47
C ARG A 645 12.02 -24.04 -14.27
N THR A 646 12.97 -24.13 -13.35
CA THR A 646 13.42 -25.43 -12.85
C THR A 646 12.30 -26.02 -11.99
N GLY A 647 11.67 -27.10 -12.47
CA GLY A 647 10.48 -27.70 -11.86
C GLY A 647 10.50 -27.77 -10.32
N GLY A 648 9.45 -27.21 -9.73
CA GLY A 648 9.21 -27.08 -8.30
C GLY A 648 9.80 -25.84 -7.64
N ARG A 649 10.01 -24.76 -8.40
CA ARG A 649 10.41 -23.46 -7.86
C ARG A 649 9.16 -22.56 -7.77
N PRO A 650 8.76 -22.10 -6.57
CA PRO A 650 7.61 -21.22 -6.41
C PRO A 650 7.71 -19.95 -7.26
N PHE A 651 6.56 -19.39 -7.63
CA PHE A 651 6.46 -18.03 -8.15
C PHE A 651 6.86 -17.03 -7.06
N GLN A 652 7.66 -16.01 -7.37
CA GLN A 652 8.18 -15.07 -6.37
C GLN A 652 7.86 -13.62 -6.71
N LEU A 653 7.40 -12.87 -5.72
CA LEU A 653 7.13 -11.44 -5.84
C LEU A 653 7.67 -10.71 -4.61
N ASP A 654 8.49 -9.69 -4.83
CA ASP A 654 9.01 -8.79 -3.81
C ASP A 654 8.45 -7.38 -4.03
N GLY A 655 7.87 -6.78 -2.99
CA GLY A 655 7.36 -5.42 -3.02
C GLY A 655 5.98 -5.23 -2.42
N LEU A 656 5.57 -3.97 -2.28
CA LEU A 656 4.23 -3.57 -1.88
C LEU A 656 3.33 -3.51 -3.11
N LEU A 657 2.20 -4.21 -3.05
CA LEU A 657 1.13 -4.15 -4.05
C LEU A 657 -0.02 -3.33 -3.50
N TYR A 658 -0.41 -2.29 -4.23
CA TYR A 658 -1.48 -1.38 -3.83
C TYR A 658 -2.35 -1.03 -5.02
N THR A 659 -3.67 -1.18 -4.91
CA THR A 659 -4.59 -0.87 -6.02
C THR A 659 -5.88 -0.21 -5.58
N ASN A 660 -6.42 0.68 -6.43
CA ASN A 660 -7.78 1.20 -6.28
C ASN A 660 -8.83 0.08 -6.35
N ASN A 661 -8.52 -1.01 -7.08
CA ASN A 661 -9.43 -2.06 -7.52
C ASN A 661 -9.06 -3.41 -6.89
N ALA A 662 -8.84 -4.44 -7.70
CA ALA A 662 -8.68 -5.80 -7.26
C ALA A 662 -7.29 -6.37 -7.61
N ILE A 663 -6.86 -7.35 -6.83
CA ILE A 663 -5.69 -8.17 -7.13
C ILE A 663 -6.16 -9.59 -7.40
N PHE A 664 -5.79 -10.10 -8.57
CA PHE A 664 -6.02 -11.48 -8.98
C PHE A 664 -4.68 -12.19 -9.13
N ALA A 665 -4.52 -13.33 -8.48
CA ALA A 665 -3.33 -14.16 -8.64
C ALA A 665 -3.70 -15.61 -8.88
N GLU A 666 -3.05 -16.25 -9.85
CA GLU A 666 -3.22 -17.67 -10.12
C GLU A 666 -1.88 -18.32 -10.44
N VAL A 667 -1.56 -19.40 -9.71
CA VAL A 667 -0.50 -20.33 -10.07
C VAL A 667 -1.07 -21.74 -10.14
N HIS A 668 -0.47 -22.55 -10.99
CA HIS A 668 -1.05 -23.81 -11.37
C HIS A 668 -0.37 -24.98 -10.65
N SER A 669 -1.12 -25.97 -10.20
CA SER A 669 -0.53 -27.13 -9.50
C SER A 669 0.30 -28.04 -10.42
N LYS A 670 1.23 -28.80 -9.83
CA LYS A 670 1.91 -29.89 -10.56
C LYS A 670 0.93 -31.00 -10.93
N GLU A 671 -0.01 -31.32 -10.05
CA GLU A 671 -0.91 -32.46 -10.24
C GLU A 671 -1.90 -32.30 -11.39
N PHE A 672 -2.52 -31.12 -11.51
CA PHE A 672 -3.53 -30.85 -12.53
C PHE A 672 -2.91 -30.32 -13.82
N HIS A 673 -1.87 -29.50 -13.72
CA HIS A 673 -1.36 -28.73 -14.85
C HIS A 673 0.09 -29.08 -15.22
N ASN A 674 0.75 -29.96 -14.45
CA ASN A 674 2.17 -30.25 -14.61
C ASN A 674 3.06 -28.99 -14.56
N SER A 675 2.56 -27.93 -13.92
CA SER A 675 3.25 -26.65 -13.75
C SER A 675 4.57 -26.81 -13.00
N ASP A 676 5.57 -26.04 -13.41
CA ASP A 676 6.89 -26.01 -12.81
C ASP A 676 6.99 -25.08 -11.58
N THR A 677 5.94 -24.31 -11.26
CA THR A 677 5.77 -23.70 -9.93
C THR A 677 5.30 -24.68 -8.86
N ASN A 678 4.80 -25.86 -9.25
CA ASN A 678 4.04 -26.75 -8.37
C ASN A 678 2.83 -26.07 -7.70
N GLY A 679 2.31 -24.96 -8.20
CA GLY A 679 1.20 -24.25 -7.56
C GLY A 679 1.62 -23.57 -6.26
N GLU A 680 2.90 -23.24 -6.12
CA GLU A 680 3.47 -22.59 -4.96
C GLU A 680 3.85 -21.13 -5.30
N MET A 681 3.62 -20.21 -4.38
CA MET A 681 3.96 -18.79 -4.50
C MET A 681 4.55 -18.25 -3.20
N ILE A 682 5.53 -17.37 -3.32
CA ILE A 682 6.10 -16.59 -2.21
C ILE A 682 5.94 -15.10 -2.54
N ILE A 683 5.29 -14.36 -1.65
CA ILE A 683 5.21 -12.90 -1.72
C ILE A 683 5.99 -12.35 -0.52
N ARG A 684 6.88 -11.38 -0.76
CA ARG A 684 7.67 -10.71 0.29
C ARG A 684 7.42 -9.20 0.21
N GLY A 685 6.62 -8.67 1.12
CA GLY A 685 6.15 -7.29 1.02
C GLY A 685 4.84 -7.04 1.75
N GLY A 686 3.90 -6.35 1.09
CA GLY A 686 2.56 -6.06 1.62
C GLY A 686 1.52 -6.01 0.50
N ILE A 687 0.25 -6.20 0.85
CA ILE A 687 -0.88 -6.15 -0.08
C ILE A 687 -1.97 -5.24 0.48
N VAL A 688 -2.38 -4.26 -0.32
CA VAL A 688 -3.56 -3.42 -0.05
C VAL A 688 -4.43 -3.33 -1.30
N ALA A 689 -5.69 -3.74 -1.21
CA ALA A 689 -6.61 -3.79 -2.36
C ALA A 689 -8.07 -3.67 -1.93
N ALA A 690 -8.99 -3.33 -2.84
CA ALA A 690 -10.41 -3.49 -2.56
C ALA A 690 -10.78 -4.95 -2.45
N ASP A 691 -10.47 -5.72 -3.49
CA ASP A 691 -10.81 -7.13 -3.54
C ASP A 691 -9.57 -7.95 -3.82
N LEU A 692 -9.40 -9.05 -3.08
CA LEU A 692 -8.25 -9.92 -3.18
C LEU A 692 -8.71 -11.36 -3.43
N GLY A 693 -8.43 -11.87 -4.64
CA GLY A 693 -8.72 -13.23 -5.06
C GLY A 693 -7.47 -13.96 -5.55
N MET A 694 -6.99 -14.95 -4.79
CA MET A 694 -5.77 -15.69 -5.14
C MET A 694 -6.00 -17.21 -5.14
N LEU A 695 -5.62 -17.90 -6.22
CA LEU A 695 -5.64 -19.37 -6.33
C LEU A 695 -4.22 -19.93 -6.35
N ILE A 696 -3.78 -20.42 -5.20
CA ILE A 696 -2.45 -21.01 -5.00
C ILE A 696 -2.64 -22.45 -4.48
N PRO A 697 -2.90 -23.43 -5.36
CA PRO A 697 -3.47 -24.73 -4.97
C PRO A 697 -2.44 -25.73 -4.41
N GLY A 698 -1.14 -25.40 -4.47
CA GLY A 698 -0.06 -26.30 -4.06
C GLY A 698 0.17 -27.46 -5.03
N LYS A 699 1.12 -28.34 -4.67
CA LYS A 699 1.66 -29.38 -5.57
C LYS A 699 0.68 -30.50 -5.86
N ASP A 700 -0.03 -30.92 -4.82
CA ASP A 700 -0.96 -32.03 -4.78
C ASP A 700 -2.10 -31.66 -3.84
N LEU A 701 -3.32 -32.10 -4.16
CA LEU A 701 -4.47 -31.84 -3.27
C LEU A 701 -4.26 -32.45 -1.89
N ALA A 702 -3.36 -33.44 -1.73
CA ALA A 702 -3.23 -34.25 -0.53
C ALA A 702 -2.11 -33.81 0.45
N SER A 703 -1.27 -32.81 0.14
CA SER A 703 -0.24 -32.37 1.08
C SER A 703 -0.69 -31.17 1.91
N SER A 704 -0.53 -31.28 3.22
CA SER A 704 -0.84 -30.26 4.23
C SER A 704 0.21 -29.14 4.28
N ARG A 705 0.70 -28.68 3.12
CA ARG A 705 1.79 -27.71 3.02
C ARG A 705 1.24 -26.36 2.61
N ALA A 706 1.83 -25.30 3.16
CA ALA A 706 1.62 -23.96 2.66
C ALA A 706 2.03 -23.88 1.18
N ALA A 707 1.09 -23.50 0.34
CA ALA A 707 1.25 -23.25 -1.08
C ALA A 707 1.55 -21.77 -1.33
N LEU A 708 0.84 -20.88 -0.63
CA LEU A 708 1.19 -19.46 -0.55
C LEU A 708 2.00 -19.20 0.71
N THR A 709 3.14 -18.54 0.56
CA THR A 709 3.93 -17.99 1.68
C THR A 709 3.94 -16.47 1.55
N MET A 710 3.27 -15.77 2.46
CA MET A 710 3.29 -14.32 2.55
C MET A 710 4.25 -13.90 3.66
N LEU A 711 5.35 -13.25 3.29
CA LEU A 711 6.35 -12.72 4.21
C LEU A 711 6.24 -11.19 4.27
N TYR A 712 5.65 -10.68 5.34
CA TYR A 712 5.49 -9.26 5.55
C TYR A 712 6.85 -8.56 5.70
N ASP A 713 7.07 -7.51 4.92
CA ASP A 713 8.23 -6.64 5.02
C ASP A 713 7.83 -5.31 5.70
N PRO A 714 8.15 -5.09 6.99
CA PRO A 714 7.72 -3.90 7.71
C PRO A 714 8.33 -2.61 7.18
N ARG A 715 9.35 -2.67 6.30
CA ARG A 715 9.89 -1.47 5.66
C ARG A 715 8.88 -0.80 4.74
N VAL A 716 7.90 -1.55 4.21
CA VAL A 716 6.90 -1.00 3.29
C VAL A 716 6.01 0.06 3.94
N SER A 717 5.77 -0.01 5.26
CA SER A 717 4.97 1.00 5.98
C SER A 717 5.67 2.36 6.09
N ASN A 718 7.00 2.37 6.10
CA ASN A 718 7.79 3.60 6.07
C ASN A 718 8.08 4.07 4.64
N PHE A 719 7.99 3.16 3.66
CA PHE A 719 8.34 3.41 2.28
C PHE A 719 7.28 4.26 1.56
N MET A 720 6.02 3.79 1.53
CA MET A 720 4.92 4.55 0.93
C MET A 720 4.23 5.33 2.04
N SER A 721 4.70 6.55 2.31
CA SER A 721 4.05 7.46 3.28
C SER A 721 2.74 8.01 2.69
N ILE A 722 1.77 7.12 2.45
CA ILE A 722 0.46 7.47 1.89
C ILE A 722 -0.37 8.19 2.96
N GLU A 723 -1.05 9.23 2.53
CA GLU A 723 -1.92 10.05 3.35
C GLU A 723 -3.35 9.90 2.81
N ASP A 724 -4.29 9.56 3.69
CA ASP A 724 -5.71 9.44 3.38
C ASP A 724 -6.35 10.83 3.19
N THR A 725 -6.63 11.20 1.95
CA THR A 725 -7.17 12.51 1.58
C THR A 725 -8.64 12.70 1.94
N SER A 726 -9.33 11.64 2.38
CA SER A 726 -10.72 11.72 2.86
C SER A 726 -10.85 12.50 4.18
N ALA A 727 -9.76 12.63 4.92
CA ALA A 727 -9.66 13.43 6.14
C ALA A 727 -8.39 14.29 6.13
N VAL A 728 -8.51 15.58 6.43
CA VAL A 728 -7.32 16.45 6.55
C VAL A 728 -6.79 16.50 7.98
N VAL A 729 -5.46 16.49 8.11
CA VAL A 729 -4.73 16.72 9.37
C VAL A 729 -3.67 17.80 9.19
N LEU A 730 -3.40 18.54 10.27
CA LEU A 730 -2.30 19.51 10.31
C LEU A 730 -1.07 18.89 10.98
N THR A 731 0.05 18.89 10.27
CA THR A 731 1.36 18.45 10.78
C THR A 731 2.36 19.60 10.72
N ARG A 732 3.08 19.85 11.83
CA ARG A 732 4.16 20.84 11.86
C ARG A 732 5.48 20.17 11.42
N ARG A 733 6.09 20.65 10.34
CA ARG A 733 7.33 20.08 9.77
C ARG A 733 8.60 20.81 10.22
N VAL A 734 8.80 22.05 9.75
CA VAL A 734 10.05 22.81 9.98
C VAL A 734 9.78 23.99 10.90
N PHE A 735 10.60 24.17 11.95
CA PHE A 735 10.61 25.37 12.80
C PHE A 735 12.03 25.92 12.89
N ARG A 736 12.23 27.19 12.47
CA ARG A 736 13.54 27.84 12.58
C ARG A 736 13.46 29.35 12.73
N TYR A 737 14.44 29.93 13.43
CA TYR A 737 14.69 31.36 13.40
C TYR A 737 15.60 31.70 12.21
N GLU A 738 15.26 32.76 11.46
CA GLU A 738 16.20 33.34 10.51
C GLU A 738 17.22 34.22 11.24
N SER A 739 18.48 34.14 10.81
CA SER A 739 19.62 34.83 11.39
C SER A 739 19.57 36.35 11.23
#